data_AF-A0A2G4FZI0-F1
#
_entry.id   AF-A0A2G4FZI0-F1
#
_cell.length_a   1.000
_cell.length_b   1.000
_cell.length_c   1.000
_cell.angle_alpha   90.00
_cell.angle_beta   90.00
_cell.angle_gamma   90.00
#
_symmetry.space_group_name_H-M   'P 1'
#
loop_
_entity.id
_entity.type
_entity.pdbx_description
1 polymer ?
#
loop_
_entity_poly.entity_id
_entity_poly.type
_entity_poly.pdbx_seq_one_letter_code
_entity_poly.pdbx_strand_id
1 'polypeptide(L)'
;MAAQAGVDRHRVSAIIVTHDGQLWLPKTVAALTSQTRTVDHVVAVDTDSHDTSRQLLKSARIPTIAAARDCGFGQAISIGVDSLSKPRTDIIEWIWLIHDDSAPAPTALEFLLNAIDDRPQVAMVGPKLLGWHDQTHLLEVGISIAGNGARWTGLEPLEYDQGQRDGVHDVLSVSTAGALIRRDIFEEIGGFDKNLTLFRDDVDFGWRARVAGHTIIVATSAVIYHAQAAATERRSIDVDGALLHRPLLLDRRNAAYVLLANSSWWVIPWLCIQLLGSAMARSIGYLLAKLPGYAGDELLAVATLFAKPGIIIKARKERKAHRFVSSRVVAAYIPPRWSQFRLFSAGFFESIRLRIFSDSSMQSSVLESVEDDDLLMPTKGSRRFSMLRKPEVIGFLLLAVLTLIASRNRLGSIIGGALPASPSGARDLWRSYFESWHQVGMGSSSASPLWMALLAILASLLFGKVPLLLTLIFLTAPLAMMWSALILLRKLTRNAWISVPASFIYAISPVAIAAVNSGRLATVVILIIAPQIPILINNWRRINLHSWRQIFTGVLLVALLYSFTLVAFLICLGLVAFALVGDYQELSTDRPVLLERIYKRSVLLLAPFILTAPYSFEALLIPSRFLSEPGLSVPGGVAHVVLFGNPGGDGSLPWWLISPLLLILVLALFSTSKAKVIALYGSGFLSVALLLSAFSIATHGDAGRARVWTGTLLVGATLAAIAAGVVILDRLRAVLVSSNFHYRHVLAALLLFITALYSILCVGWSITAGATSPVQSSRSTVMPAFLSVERDTKTLVLRNVGSSGAKSIQYYISRGQDISLGEPDVAPRQTKEIVVAAQALIDGSGISSSKTFADYGIKYVFVKLPFDRNIIRTIDGLGGFTRVSATSTGVVWRVAGVTGRLIFVSKDGVRELLDSGEVGARTTVTTPGRVLLTESFDRSWQILANGYRLDRERNEQGLPLFTATQSGEISLIHDGTIRRAWLSFEVITWTLVLVLAAPAGRRKREISEKELA
;
A
#
# COMPACT_ATOMS: atom_id res chain seq x y z
N MET A 1 62.08 11.36 -36.53
CA MET A 1 62.02 11.77 -37.96
C MET A 1 61.24 10.68 -38.70
N ALA A 2 60.11 10.87 -39.36
CA ALA A 2 59.35 12.06 -39.70
C ALA A 2 57.87 11.68 -39.84
N ALA A 3 56.96 12.46 -39.25
CA ALA A 3 55.56 12.56 -39.64
C ALA A 3 55.05 13.92 -39.16
N GLN A 4 55.21 14.89 -40.07
CA GLN A 4 54.57 16.19 -40.19
C GLN A 4 53.88 16.80 -38.95
N ALA A 5 54.40 17.97 -38.55
CA ALA A 5 53.62 19.02 -37.92
C ALA A 5 52.36 19.29 -38.77
N GLY A 6 51.25 18.66 -38.40
CA GLY A 6 49.93 19.09 -38.84
C GLY A 6 49.71 20.48 -38.27
N VAL A 7 49.48 21.46 -39.13
CA VAL A 7 48.97 22.78 -38.72
C VAL A 7 47.75 22.49 -37.85
N ASP A 8 47.79 22.87 -36.57
CA ASP A 8 46.67 22.67 -35.66
C ASP A 8 45.46 23.44 -36.22
N ARG A 9 44.49 22.69 -36.76
CA ARG A 9 43.31 23.25 -37.45
C ARG A 9 42.28 23.79 -36.47
N HIS A 10 42.49 23.57 -35.18
CA HIS A 10 41.54 23.90 -34.13
C HIS A 10 42.16 24.88 -33.15
N ARG A 11 41.45 25.99 -32.92
CA ARG A 11 41.78 26.97 -31.89
C ARG A 11 40.72 26.93 -30.80
N VAL A 12 41.14 26.67 -29.56
CA VAL A 12 40.25 26.45 -28.42
C VAL A 12 40.35 27.61 -27.43
N SER A 13 39.22 28.26 -27.16
CA SER A 13 39.08 29.25 -26.09
C SER A 13 38.25 28.66 -24.94
N ALA A 14 38.85 28.44 -23.78
CA ALA A 14 38.13 28.03 -22.59
C ALA A 14 37.49 29.23 -21.90
N ILE A 15 36.20 29.12 -21.61
CA ILE A 15 35.42 30.11 -20.86
C ILE A 15 34.99 29.46 -19.54
N ILE A 16 35.50 29.99 -18.44
CA ILE A 16 35.12 29.58 -17.09
C ILE A 16 34.06 30.56 -16.58
N VAL A 17 32.91 30.07 -16.12
CA VAL A 17 31.94 30.92 -15.39
C VAL A 17 32.03 30.59 -13.91
N THR A 18 32.16 31.63 -13.09
CA THR A 18 32.35 31.49 -11.64
C THR A 18 31.28 32.26 -10.88
N HIS A 19 30.71 31.59 -9.86
CA HIS A 19 29.75 32.17 -8.92
C HIS A 19 29.88 31.49 -7.55
N ASP A 20 30.53 32.14 -6.60
CA ASP A 20 30.76 31.62 -5.24
C ASP A 20 31.31 30.16 -5.28
N GLY A 21 32.36 29.97 -6.08
CA GLY A 21 32.92 28.68 -6.46
C GLY A 21 34.12 28.22 -5.61
N GLN A 22 34.48 28.89 -4.50
CA GLN A 22 35.76 28.70 -3.80
C GLN A 22 36.06 27.24 -3.41
N LEU A 23 35.03 26.43 -3.17
CA LEU A 23 35.16 25.04 -2.77
C LEU A 23 35.68 24.14 -3.90
N TRP A 24 35.28 24.41 -5.14
CA TRP A 24 35.54 23.54 -6.30
C TRP A 24 36.58 24.11 -7.25
N LEU A 25 36.58 25.44 -7.39
CA LEU A 25 37.40 26.18 -8.34
C LEU A 25 38.91 25.84 -8.31
N PRO A 26 39.56 25.62 -7.14
CA PRO A 26 40.97 25.23 -7.12
C PRO A 26 41.26 23.95 -7.92
N LYS A 27 40.40 22.94 -7.80
CA LYS A 27 40.55 21.67 -8.53
C LYS A 27 40.24 21.87 -10.02
N THR A 28 39.24 22.67 -10.36
CA THR A 28 38.91 23.04 -11.74
C THR A 28 40.07 23.75 -12.44
N VAL A 29 40.67 24.75 -11.80
CA VAL A 29 41.81 25.49 -12.34
C VAL A 29 43.02 24.56 -12.54
N ALA A 30 43.34 23.74 -11.53
CA ALA A 30 44.43 22.78 -11.63
C ALA A 30 44.22 21.79 -12.79
N ALA A 31 42.99 21.29 -12.95
CA ALA A 31 42.59 20.38 -14.02
C ALA A 31 42.68 21.02 -15.42
N LEU A 32 42.37 22.31 -15.55
CA LEU A 32 42.52 23.02 -16.81
C LEU A 32 43.99 23.21 -17.20
N THR A 33 44.85 23.50 -16.22
CA THR A 33 46.30 23.67 -16.46
C THR A 33 47.04 22.36 -16.74
N SER A 34 46.48 21.20 -16.36
CA SER A 34 47.10 19.89 -16.54
C SER A 34 46.68 19.17 -17.83
N GLN A 35 46.01 19.86 -18.76
CA GLN A 35 45.60 19.24 -20.02
C GLN A 35 46.79 18.87 -20.91
N THR A 36 46.75 17.68 -21.53
CA THR A 36 47.77 17.21 -22.48
C THR A 36 47.80 18.06 -23.74
N ARG A 37 46.63 18.41 -24.27
CA ARG A 37 46.45 19.53 -25.20
C ARG A 37 46.16 20.79 -24.40
N THR A 38 47.08 21.76 -24.41
CA THR A 38 46.88 23.05 -23.73
C THR A 38 45.70 23.81 -24.32
N VAL A 39 45.09 24.73 -23.59
CA VAL A 39 44.09 25.65 -24.15
C VAL A 39 44.79 26.84 -24.78
N ASP A 40 44.32 27.34 -25.93
CA ASP A 40 44.96 28.47 -26.63
C ASP A 40 44.62 29.83 -26.01
N HIS A 41 43.41 29.97 -25.46
CA HIS A 41 42.98 31.16 -24.72
C HIS A 41 42.08 30.76 -23.55
N VAL A 42 42.28 31.35 -22.38
CA VAL A 42 41.42 31.11 -21.20
C VAL A 42 40.90 32.45 -20.70
N VAL A 43 39.59 32.54 -20.48
CA VAL A 43 38.95 33.69 -19.84
C VAL A 43 37.96 33.21 -18.79
N ALA A 44 37.93 33.87 -17.64
CA ALA A 44 36.93 33.66 -16.61
C ALA A 44 35.93 34.81 -16.59
N VAL A 45 34.66 34.50 -16.38
CA VAL A 45 33.58 35.48 -16.16
C VAL A 45 33.07 35.27 -14.75
N ASP A 46 33.36 36.22 -13.87
CA ASP A 46 32.93 36.21 -12.49
C ASP A 46 31.60 36.96 -12.34
N THR A 47 30.56 36.25 -11.91
CA THR A 47 29.20 36.79 -11.71
C THR A 47 29.02 37.32 -10.30
N ASP A 48 29.88 38.27 -9.95
CA ASP A 48 29.93 38.94 -8.66
C ASP A 48 30.05 38.02 -7.44
N SER A 49 31.07 37.15 -7.44
CA SER A 49 31.34 36.27 -6.30
C SER A 49 31.72 37.07 -5.04
N HIS A 50 31.12 36.71 -3.91
CA HIS A 50 31.38 37.27 -2.58
C HIS A 50 32.43 36.49 -1.79
N ASP A 51 32.81 35.31 -2.27
CA ASP A 51 33.80 34.45 -1.66
C ASP A 51 35.23 34.69 -2.20
N THR A 52 36.16 33.77 -1.93
CA THR A 52 37.56 33.91 -2.38
C THR A 52 37.78 33.58 -3.87
N SER A 53 36.73 33.30 -4.65
CA SER A 53 36.84 32.88 -6.07
C SER A 53 37.61 33.86 -6.95
N ARG A 54 37.36 35.17 -6.82
CA ARG A 54 38.10 36.22 -7.57
C ARG A 54 39.60 36.18 -7.28
N GLN A 55 39.98 35.93 -6.03
CA GLN A 55 41.38 35.85 -5.62
C GLN A 55 42.04 34.59 -6.20
N LEU A 56 41.32 33.46 -6.22
CA LEU A 56 41.79 32.21 -6.82
C LEU A 56 42.05 32.36 -8.33
N LEU A 57 41.13 32.97 -9.09
CA LEU A 57 41.30 33.24 -10.52
C LEU A 57 42.51 34.16 -10.80
N LYS A 58 42.67 35.22 -10.01
CA LYS A 58 43.81 36.14 -10.10
C LYS A 58 45.13 35.44 -9.79
N SER A 59 45.14 34.57 -8.79
CA SER A 59 46.32 33.78 -8.41
C SER A 59 46.73 32.78 -9.48
N ALA A 60 45.74 32.23 -10.19
CA ALA A 60 45.93 31.36 -11.36
C ALA A 60 46.34 32.10 -12.64
N ARG A 61 46.44 33.44 -12.61
CA ARG A 61 46.73 34.31 -13.77
C ARG A 61 45.72 34.16 -14.91
N ILE A 62 44.46 33.85 -14.60
CA ILE A 62 43.38 33.75 -15.59
C ILE A 62 42.74 35.13 -15.77
N PRO A 63 42.72 35.71 -17.00
CA PRO A 63 42.00 36.95 -17.29
C PRO A 63 40.54 36.83 -16.84
N THR A 64 40.08 37.76 -15.99
CA THR A 64 38.75 37.69 -15.38
C THR A 64 37.92 38.93 -15.77
N ILE A 65 36.70 38.70 -16.24
CA ILE A 65 35.71 39.72 -16.56
C ILE A 65 34.66 39.73 -15.45
N ALA A 66 34.34 40.90 -14.90
CA ALA A 66 33.28 41.04 -13.92
C ALA A 66 31.92 41.19 -14.61
N ALA A 67 30.93 40.44 -14.15
CA ALA A 67 29.52 40.53 -14.55
C ALA A 67 28.64 40.76 -13.30
N ALA A 68 27.41 41.23 -13.53
CA ALA A 68 26.44 41.43 -12.45
C ALA A 68 26.07 40.10 -11.77
N ARG A 69 25.67 40.15 -10.50
CA ARG A 69 25.34 38.93 -9.72
C ARG A 69 24.13 38.16 -10.26
N ASP A 70 23.16 38.89 -10.81
CA ASP A 70 21.95 38.35 -11.43
C ASP A 70 22.14 37.89 -12.88
N CYS A 71 23.36 38.03 -13.41
CA CYS A 71 23.75 37.58 -14.73
C CYS A 71 23.58 36.07 -14.85
N GLY A 72 22.71 35.64 -15.77
CA GLY A 72 22.53 34.21 -16.05
C GLY A 72 23.76 33.59 -16.72
N PHE A 73 23.88 32.26 -16.64
CA PHE A 73 25.02 31.52 -17.20
C PHE A 73 25.21 31.78 -18.70
N GLY A 74 24.15 31.71 -19.50
CA GLY A 74 24.24 31.98 -20.94
C GLY A 74 24.65 33.43 -21.28
N GLN A 75 24.30 34.39 -20.43
CA GLN A 75 24.72 35.78 -20.58
C GLN A 75 26.20 35.95 -20.21
N ALA A 76 26.66 35.30 -19.14
CA ALA A 76 28.08 35.26 -18.78
C ALA A 76 28.94 34.64 -19.90
N ILE A 77 28.48 33.56 -20.53
CA ILE A 77 29.15 32.98 -21.70
C ILE A 77 29.21 33.98 -22.86
N SER A 78 28.11 34.69 -23.14
CA SER A 78 28.09 35.69 -24.22
C SER A 78 29.13 36.80 -23.97
N ILE A 79 29.24 37.30 -22.74
CA ILE A 79 30.27 38.28 -22.33
C ILE A 79 31.68 37.72 -22.55
N GLY A 80 31.90 36.45 -22.20
CA GLY A 80 33.18 35.77 -22.43
C GLY A 80 33.52 35.64 -23.91
N VAL A 81 32.56 35.25 -24.75
CA VAL A 81 32.75 35.11 -26.20
C VAL A 81 33.01 36.46 -26.86
N ASP A 82 32.27 37.51 -26.46
CA ASP A 82 32.43 38.88 -26.99
C ASP A 82 33.82 39.48 -26.67
N SER A 83 34.49 38.97 -25.63
CA SER A 83 35.86 39.37 -25.27
C SER A 83 36.94 38.73 -26.15
N LEU A 84 36.61 37.67 -26.88
CA LEU A 84 37.55 36.96 -27.76
C LEU A 84 37.82 37.79 -29.02
N SER A 85 39.01 37.63 -29.59
CA SER A 85 39.37 38.25 -30.88
C SER A 85 38.40 37.84 -31.99
N LYS A 86 38.24 38.67 -33.03
CA LYS A 86 37.33 38.36 -34.15
C LYS A 86 37.68 36.99 -34.75
N PRO A 87 36.66 36.18 -35.12
CA PRO A 87 36.88 34.84 -35.64
C PRO A 87 37.71 34.89 -36.92
N ARG A 88 38.71 34.02 -36.98
CA ARG A 88 39.56 33.83 -38.15
C ARG A 88 38.90 32.85 -39.13
N THR A 89 38.92 33.16 -40.43
CA THR A 89 38.34 32.29 -41.47
C THR A 89 39.23 31.11 -41.86
N ASP A 90 40.51 31.13 -41.47
CA ASP A 90 41.50 30.12 -41.83
C ASP A 90 41.62 28.96 -40.83
N ILE A 91 40.99 29.08 -39.65
CA ILE A 91 41.07 28.10 -38.55
C ILE A 91 39.67 27.89 -37.95
N ILE A 92 39.35 26.67 -37.52
CA ILE A 92 38.07 26.40 -36.83
C ILE A 92 38.22 26.78 -35.36
N GLU A 93 37.43 27.76 -34.90
CA GLU A 93 37.42 28.21 -33.51
C GLU A 93 36.37 27.47 -32.68
N TRP A 94 36.79 27.00 -31.51
CA TRP A 94 35.97 26.29 -30.54
C TRP A 94 35.93 27.03 -29.20
N ILE A 95 34.77 27.04 -28.57
CA ILE A 95 34.54 27.54 -27.22
C ILE A 95 34.41 26.34 -26.29
N TRP A 96 35.32 26.19 -25.33
CA TRP A 96 35.24 25.14 -24.32
C TRP A 96 34.63 25.71 -23.04
N LEU A 97 33.41 25.28 -22.72
CA LEU A 97 32.69 25.71 -21.54
C LEU A 97 33.12 24.89 -20.34
N ILE A 98 33.55 25.57 -19.28
CA ILE A 98 33.95 24.97 -18.01
C ILE A 98 33.17 25.63 -16.89
N HIS A 99 32.43 24.84 -16.11
CA HIS A 99 31.87 25.34 -14.87
C HIS A 99 32.95 25.41 -13.78
N ASP A 100 32.80 26.32 -12.83
CA ASP A 100 33.63 26.39 -11.63
C ASP A 100 33.56 25.15 -10.71
N ASP A 101 32.59 24.26 -10.94
CA ASP A 101 32.39 22.98 -10.26
C ASP A 101 32.64 21.76 -11.16
N SER A 102 33.44 21.96 -12.21
CA SER A 102 33.81 20.96 -13.23
C SER A 102 35.32 20.80 -13.32
N ALA A 103 35.84 19.58 -13.20
CA ALA A 103 37.28 19.30 -13.26
C ALA A 103 37.57 18.29 -14.39
N PRO A 104 38.11 18.75 -15.53
CA PRO A 104 38.46 17.87 -16.64
C PRO A 104 39.62 16.91 -16.32
N ALA A 105 39.56 15.67 -16.82
CA ALA A 105 40.71 14.77 -16.79
C ALA A 105 41.84 15.30 -17.70
N PRO A 106 43.12 14.96 -17.47
CA PRO A 106 44.25 15.51 -18.23
C PRO A 106 44.15 15.36 -19.75
N THR A 107 43.52 14.29 -20.25
CA THR A 107 43.37 14.01 -21.69
C THR A 107 42.02 14.47 -22.26
N ALA A 108 41.20 15.19 -21.50
CA ALA A 108 39.83 15.50 -21.88
C ALA A 108 39.77 16.35 -23.16
N LEU A 109 40.53 17.46 -23.24
CA LEU A 109 40.50 18.33 -24.42
C LEU A 109 41.01 17.61 -25.68
N GLU A 110 42.10 16.85 -25.54
CA GLU A 110 42.65 16.03 -26.61
C GLU A 110 41.61 15.07 -27.20
N PHE A 111 40.89 14.33 -26.34
CA PHE A 111 39.86 13.40 -26.80
C PHE A 111 38.61 14.08 -27.37
N LEU A 112 38.26 15.29 -26.91
CA LEU A 112 37.18 16.07 -27.51
C LEU A 112 37.53 16.50 -28.94
N LEU A 113 38.76 16.95 -29.18
CA LEU A 113 39.24 17.34 -30.51
C LEU A 113 39.38 16.14 -31.45
N ASN A 114 39.95 15.03 -30.97
CA ASN A 114 40.04 13.79 -31.75
C ASN A 114 38.66 13.27 -32.21
N ALA A 115 37.61 13.52 -31.43
CA ALA A 115 36.25 13.11 -31.80
C ALA A 115 35.63 13.96 -32.92
N ILE A 116 36.15 15.16 -33.20
CA ILE A 116 35.57 16.10 -34.16
C ILE A 116 36.43 16.36 -35.40
N ASP A 117 37.72 15.96 -35.40
CA ASP A 117 38.65 16.14 -36.52
C ASP A 117 38.07 15.72 -37.88
N ASP A 118 37.42 14.54 -37.94
CA ASP A 118 36.80 13.99 -39.15
C ASP A 118 35.29 14.31 -39.28
N ARG A 119 34.74 15.24 -38.47
CA ARG A 119 33.29 15.49 -38.36
C ARG A 119 32.94 16.99 -38.42
N PRO A 120 33.09 17.65 -39.58
CA PRO A 120 32.87 19.09 -39.72
C PRO A 120 31.43 19.56 -39.42
N GLN A 121 30.44 18.66 -39.48
CA GLN A 121 29.02 18.94 -39.19
C GLN A 121 28.69 19.03 -37.68
N VAL A 122 29.64 18.71 -36.80
CA VAL A 122 29.43 18.75 -35.34
C VAL A 122 29.45 20.19 -34.86
N ALA A 123 28.35 20.62 -34.24
CA ALA A 123 28.26 21.94 -33.60
C ALA A 123 28.76 21.92 -32.15
N MET A 124 28.58 20.80 -31.47
CA MET A 124 28.89 20.66 -30.05
C MET A 124 29.30 19.22 -29.75
N VAL A 125 30.40 19.07 -29.01
CA VAL A 125 30.84 17.79 -28.44
C VAL A 125 30.97 17.92 -26.93
N GLY A 126 30.56 16.89 -26.20
CA GLY A 126 30.68 16.87 -24.75
C GLY A 126 31.36 15.61 -24.23
N PRO A 127 31.94 15.68 -23.02
CA PRO A 127 32.58 14.57 -22.36
C PRO A 127 31.56 13.68 -21.63
N LYS A 128 32.03 12.50 -21.21
CA LYS A 128 31.40 11.69 -20.17
C LYS A 128 31.60 12.37 -18.81
N LEU A 129 30.52 12.58 -18.07
CA LEU A 129 30.57 13.19 -16.73
C LEU A 129 30.52 12.12 -15.65
N LEU A 130 31.49 12.19 -14.74
CA LEU A 130 31.60 11.33 -13.56
C LEU A 130 31.39 12.13 -12.28
N GLY A 131 31.04 11.43 -11.19
CA GLY A 131 30.84 12.03 -9.89
C GLY A 131 32.08 12.78 -9.38
N TRP A 132 31.86 13.92 -8.72
CA TRP A 132 32.96 14.70 -8.13
C TRP A 132 33.71 13.95 -7.01
N HIS A 133 32.95 13.26 -6.16
CA HIS A 133 33.45 12.51 -5.01
C HIS A 133 33.70 11.04 -5.36
N ASP A 134 32.69 10.37 -5.94
CA ASP A 134 32.87 9.04 -6.53
C ASP A 134 33.05 9.14 -8.04
N GLN A 135 34.31 9.02 -8.45
CA GLN A 135 34.76 9.09 -9.83
C GLN A 135 34.40 7.85 -10.64
N THR A 136 33.84 6.81 -10.01
CA THR A 136 33.40 5.59 -10.71
C THR A 136 31.93 5.66 -11.12
N HIS A 137 31.17 6.66 -10.68
CA HIS A 137 29.74 6.77 -11.01
C HIS A 137 29.49 7.69 -12.20
N LEU A 138 28.72 7.20 -13.17
CA LEU A 138 28.25 7.96 -14.33
C LEU A 138 27.16 8.95 -13.91
N LEU A 139 27.44 10.24 -14.11
CA LEU A 139 26.43 11.29 -13.99
C LEU A 139 25.71 11.48 -15.32
N GLU A 140 26.46 11.65 -16.42
CA GLU A 140 25.90 11.95 -17.74
C GLU A 140 26.78 11.39 -18.87
N VAL A 141 26.13 10.81 -19.90
CA VAL A 141 26.78 10.36 -21.15
C VAL A 141 25.98 10.95 -22.33
N GLY A 142 25.89 12.27 -22.33
CA GLY A 142 24.91 13.02 -23.11
C GLY A 142 23.54 13.10 -22.42
N ILE A 143 22.73 14.04 -22.91
CA ILE A 143 21.49 14.44 -22.26
C ILE A 143 20.36 14.64 -23.26
N SER A 144 19.15 14.42 -22.75
CA SER A 144 17.89 14.63 -23.44
C SER A 144 16.82 15.13 -22.46
N ILE A 145 15.60 15.32 -22.97
CA ILE A 145 14.44 15.75 -22.20
C ILE A 145 13.26 14.82 -22.48
N ALA A 146 12.65 14.31 -21.40
CA ALA A 146 11.44 13.53 -21.47
C ALA A 146 10.22 14.41 -21.76
N GLY A 147 9.15 13.83 -22.32
CA GLY A 147 7.91 14.57 -22.62
C GLY A 147 7.20 15.20 -21.41
N ASN A 148 7.62 14.91 -20.18
CA ASN A 148 7.16 15.52 -18.93
C ASN A 148 8.14 16.55 -18.34
N GLY A 149 9.16 16.96 -19.11
CA GLY A 149 10.19 17.92 -18.72
C GLY A 149 11.34 17.35 -17.88
N ALA A 150 11.34 16.05 -17.57
CA ALA A 150 12.46 15.47 -16.82
C ALA A 150 13.76 15.47 -17.66
N ARG A 151 14.90 15.80 -17.03
CA ARG A 151 16.23 15.58 -17.63
C ARG A 151 16.41 14.08 -17.80
N TRP A 152 16.91 13.67 -18.96
CA TRP A 152 17.10 12.26 -19.30
C TRP A 152 18.54 12.02 -19.74
N THR A 153 19.28 11.22 -18.98
CA THR A 153 20.67 10.84 -19.28
C THR A 153 20.77 9.46 -19.93
N GLY A 154 19.70 8.65 -19.85
CA GLY A 154 19.73 7.26 -20.32
C GLY A 154 20.50 6.28 -19.41
N LEU A 155 20.89 6.76 -18.22
CA LEU A 155 21.63 6.00 -17.22
C LEU A 155 20.70 5.41 -16.15
N GLU A 156 21.11 4.29 -15.57
CA GLU A 156 20.50 3.76 -14.35
C GLU A 156 20.93 4.59 -13.12
N PRO A 157 20.11 4.66 -12.05
CA PRO A 157 20.51 5.35 -10.83
C PRO A 157 21.81 4.75 -10.27
N LEU A 158 22.83 5.59 -10.06
CA LEU A 158 24.15 5.16 -9.57
C LEU A 158 24.79 4.09 -10.50
N GLU A 159 24.67 4.27 -11.81
CA GLU A 159 25.36 3.41 -12.79
C GLU A 159 26.89 3.59 -12.68
N TYR A 160 27.61 2.51 -12.41
CA TYR A 160 29.08 2.51 -12.41
C TYR A 160 29.65 2.57 -13.82
N ASP A 161 30.77 3.24 -14.01
CA ASP A 161 31.55 3.27 -15.25
C ASP A 161 32.47 2.05 -15.32
N GLN A 162 32.13 1.11 -16.19
CA GLN A 162 32.89 -0.10 -16.50
C GLN A 162 33.26 -0.13 -18.00
N GLY A 163 33.19 1.02 -18.68
CA GLY A 163 33.39 1.14 -20.13
C GLY A 163 32.20 0.69 -20.97
N GLN A 164 31.07 0.34 -20.36
CA GLN A 164 29.87 -0.14 -21.06
C GLN A 164 29.19 0.93 -21.94
N ARG A 165 29.56 2.20 -21.76
CA ARG A 165 29.07 3.34 -22.55
C ARG A 165 30.16 3.95 -23.42
N ASP A 166 31.29 3.26 -23.63
CA ASP A 166 32.41 3.85 -24.33
C ASP A 166 32.20 3.96 -25.84
N GLY A 167 32.62 5.10 -26.40
CA GLY A 167 32.52 5.42 -27.81
C GLY A 167 32.16 6.87 -28.09
N VAL A 168 31.88 7.14 -29.36
CA VAL A 168 31.31 8.43 -29.81
C VAL A 168 29.86 8.19 -30.18
N HIS A 169 28.94 8.94 -29.58
CA HIS A 169 27.51 8.74 -29.77
C HIS A 169 26.78 10.04 -30.13
N ASP A 170 25.81 9.92 -31.02
CA ASP A 170 24.88 10.98 -31.37
C ASP A 170 23.86 11.20 -30.26
N VAL A 171 23.77 12.44 -29.76
CA VAL A 171 22.88 12.80 -28.64
C VAL A 171 22.07 14.06 -28.92
N LEU A 172 21.00 14.32 -28.15
CA LEU A 172 20.24 15.56 -28.29
C LEU A 172 21.08 16.76 -27.86
N SER A 173 21.73 16.66 -26.72
CA SER A 173 22.62 17.67 -26.20
C SER A 173 23.66 17.04 -25.25
N VAL A 174 24.59 17.86 -24.77
CA VAL A 174 25.59 17.53 -23.75
C VAL A 174 25.59 18.65 -22.70
N SER A 175 26.05 18.35 -21.49
CA SER A 175 26.13 19.35 -20.42
C SER A 175 27.10 20.47 -20.75
N THR A 176 26.70 21.70 -20.43
CA THR A 176 27.58 22.88 -20.50
C THR A 176 28.74 22.85 -19.52
N ALA A 177 28.76 21.90 -18.57
CA ALA A 177 29.87 21.71 -17.63
C ALA A 177 31.22 21.39 -18.31
N GLY A 178 31.19 20.94 -19.57
CA GLY A 178 32.37 20.54 -20.33
C GLY A 178 32.22 20.64 -21.84
N ALA A 179 31.18 21.30 -22.34
CA ALA A 179 30.85 21.28 -23.76
C ALA A 179 31.87 22.08 -24.58
N LEU A 180 32.35 21.50 -25.68
CA LEU A 180 33.16 22.16 -26.69
C LEU A 180 32.25 22.51 -27.88
N ILE A 181 32.04 23.79 -28.14
CA ILE A 181 31.06 24.33 -29.09
C ILE A 181 31.77 25.09 -30.21
N ARG A 182 31.38 24.86 -31.48
CA ARG A 182 31.93 25.60 -32.62
C ARG A 182 31.46 27.06 -32.56
N ARG A 183 32.39 28.00 -32.56
CA ARG A 183 32.10 29.42 -32.29
C ARG A 183 31.16 30.04 -33.34
N ASP A 184 31.44 29.80 -34.61
CA ASP A 184 30.64 30.32 -35.72
C ASP A 184 29.19 29.84 -35.66
N ILE A 185 28.95 28.55 -35.35
CA ILE A 185 27.60 28.01 -35.17
C ILE A 185 26.94 28.61 -33.94
N PHE A 186 27.67 28.76 -32.83
CA PHE A 186 27.15 29.39 -31.62
C PHE A 186 26.65 30.82 -31.89
N GLU A 187 27.44 31.62 -32.61
CA GLU A 187 27.08 32.99 -33.00
C GLU A 187 25.94 33.01 -34.04
N GLU A 188 25.94 32.09 -35.02
CA GLU A 188 24.92 31.99 -36.08
C GLU A 188 23.52 31.73 -35.52
N ILE A 189 23.39 30.82 -34.55
CA ILE A 189 22.08 30.47 -33.96
C ILE A 189 21.70 31.33 -32.75
N GLY A 190 22.44 32.41 -32.49
CA GLY A 190 22.14 33.42 -31.48
C GLY A 190 22.52 33.05 -30.05
N GLY A 191 23.49 32.15 -29.86
CA GLY A 191 24.01 31.74 -28.55
C GLY A 191 22.98 31.01 -27.68
N PHE A 192 23.08 31.14 -26.36
CA PHE A 192 22.10 30.61 -25.41
C PHE A 192 20.85 31.50 -25.32
N ASP A 193 19.68 30.89 -25.04
CA ASP A 193 18.43 31.64 -24.92
C ASP A 193 18.44 32.50 -23.64
N LYS A 194 18.22 33.81 -23.80
CA LYS A 194 18.22 34.80 -22.70
C LYS A 194 17.12 34.56 -21.67
N ASN A 195 16.08 33.80 -22.00
CA ASN A 195 15.02 33.42 -21.05
C ASN A 195 15.44 32.27 -20.13
N LEU A 196 16.57 31.59 -20.42
CA LEU A 196 17.15 30.51 -19.62
C LEU A 196 18.35 31.04 -18.83
N THR A 197 18.06 31.69 -17.70
CA THR A 197 19.10 32.28 -16.84
C THR A 197 20.02 31.22 -16.22
N LEU A 198 19.49 30.06 -15.85
CA LEU A 198 20.25 28.90 -15.37
C LEU A 198 19.46 27.61 -15.62
N PHE A 199 20.15 26.52 -15.91
CA PHE A 199 19.59 25.21 -16.27
C PHE A 199 18.85 25.17 -17.62
N ARG A 200 18.99 24.03 -18.31
CA ARG A 200 18.30 23.68 -19.58
C ARG A 200 18.70 24.50 -20.80
N ASP A 201 19.62 25.43 -20.61
CA ASP A 201 20.38 26.12 -21.65
C ASP A 201 21.11 25.12 -22.55
N ASP A 202 21.67 24.07 -21.96
CA ASP A 202 22.28 22.94 -22.65
C ASP A 202 21.30 22.24 -23.62
N VAL A 203 20.17 21.74 -23.12
CA VAL A 203 19.17 21.01 -23.92
C VAL A 203 18.52 21.93 -24.95
N ASP A 204 18.25 23.20 -24.61
CA ASP A 204 17.66 24.15 -25.55
C ASP A 204 18.58 24.48 -26.72
N PHE A 205 19.86 24.78 -26.43
CA PHE A 205 20.86 25.01 -27.47
C PHE A 205 21.02 23.77 -28.35
N GLY A 206 21.11 22.58 -27.74
CA GLY A 206 21.25 21.35 -28.49
C GLY A 206 20.05 21.06 -29.39
N TRP A 207 18.84 21.35 -28.92
CA TRP A 207 17.63 21.27 -29.73
C TRP A 207 17.68 22.24 -30.92
N ARG A 208 18.04 23.51 -30.69
CA ARG A 208 18.14 24.52 -31.75
C ARG A 208 19.20 24.15 -32.79
N ALA A 209 20.39 23.72 -32.37
CA ALA A 209 21.45 23.28 -33.27
C ALA A 209 21.03 22.08 -34.14
N ARG A 210 20.35 21.07 -33.56
CA ARG A 210 19.78 19.93 -34.31
C ARG A 210 18.75 20.38 -35.36
N VAL A 211 17.89 21.33 -35.00
CA VAL A 211 16.86 21.87 -35.89
C VAL A 211 17.43 22.82 -36.95
N ALA A 212 18.61 23.41 -36.71
CA ALA A 212 19.43 24.10 -37.69
C ALA A 212 20.21 23.15 -38.61
N GLY A 213 20.18 21.83 -38.37
CA GLY A 213 20.81 20.82 -39.23
C GLY A 213 22.21 20.37 -38.78
N HIS A 214 22.66 20.81 -37.61
CA HIS A 214 23.95 20.36 -37.05
C HIS A 214 23.82 19.11 -36.18
N THR A 215 24.95 18.42 -36.00
CA THR A 215 25.04 17.23 -35.15
C THR A 215 25.66 17.57 -33.81
N ILE A 216 25.26 16.83 -32.77
CA ILE A 216 25.81 16.91 -31.43
C ILE A 216 26.20 15.52 -30.99
N ILE A 217 27.41 15.39 -30.48
CA ILE A 217 27.98 14.12 -30.07
C ILE A 217 28.47 14.16 -28.64
N VAL A 218 28.49 13.00 -27.99
CA VAL A 218 29.25 12.77 -26.76
C VAL A 218 30.47 11.91 -27.11
N ALA A 219 31.64 12.31 -26.62
CA ALA A 219 32.89 11.57 -26.75
C ALA A 219 33.29 11.04 -25.37
N THR A 220 33.01 9.77 -25.10
CA THR A 220 33.10 9.25 -23.72
C THR A 220 34.52 8.98 -23.25
N SER A 221 35.49 8.94 -24.17
CA SER A 221 36.92 8.92 -23.84
C SER A 221 37.36 10.23 -23.17
N ALA A 222 36.67 11.35 -23.45
CA ALA A 222 36.86 12.58 -22.69
C ALA A 222 36.07 12.50 -21.38
N VAL A 223 36.76 12.66 -20.26
CA VAL A 223 36.18 12.53 -18.92
C VAL A 223 36.26 13.84 -18.16
N ILE A 224 35.17 14.20 -17.49
CA ILE A 224 35.12 15.33 -16.57
C ILE A 224 34.42 14.93 -15.27
N TYR A 225 34.95 15.39 -14.15
CA TYR A 225 34.32 15.21 -12.83
C TYR A 225 33.47 16.43 -12.50
N HIS A 226 32.19 16.23 -12.15
CA HIS A 226 31.22 17.32 -11.94
C HIS A 226 30.52 17.23 -10.58
N ALA A 227 30.44 18.35 -9.86
CA ALA A 227 29.83 18.38 -8.52
C ALA A 227 28.31 18.65 -8.52
N GLN A 228 27.77 19.19 -9.63
CA GLN A 228 26.35 19.57 -9.74
C GLN A 228 25.88 20.48 -8.59
N ALA A 229 26.69 21.46 -8.19
CA ALA A 229 26.51 22.23 -6.96
C ALA A 229 25.15 22.97 -6.91
N ALA A 230 24.72 23.56 -8.03
CA ALA A 230 23.42 24.23 -8.12
C ALA A 230 22.24 23.23 -8.15
N ALA A 231 22.36 22.12 -8.87
CA ALA A 231 21.29 21.11 -9.01
C ALA A 231 21.08 20.26 -7.74
N THR A 232 22.10 20.22 -6.87
CA THR A 232 22.04 19.56 -5.55
C THR A 232 21.77 20.54 -4.39
N GLU A 233 21.49 21.81 -4.69
CA GLU A 233 21.18 22.87 -3.70
C GLU A 233 22.32 23.17 -2.72
N ARG A 234 23.57 22.87 -3.11
CA ARG A 234 24.78 23.19 -2.34
C ARG A 234 25.26 24.62 -2.58
N ARG A 235 24.86 25.21 -3.70
CA ARG A 235 25.08 26.62 -4.05
C ARG A 235 23.75 27.37 -4.08
N SER A 236 23.71 28.57 -3.51
CA SER A 236 22.58 29.49 -3.69
C SER A 236 22.50 29.96 -5.14
N ILE A 237 21.30 30.30 -5.60
CA ILE A 237 21.10 30.75 -6.98
C ILE A 237 20.54 32.16 -6.94
N ASP A 238 21.34 33.09 -7.43
CA ASP A 238 21.07 34.53 -7.37
C ASP A 238 20.79 35.12 -8.75
N VAL A 239 20.16 34.36 -9.65
CA VAL A 239 19.84 34.81 -11.03
C VAL A 239 18.40 35.33 -11.16
N ASP A 240 18.16 36.16 -12.18
CA ASP A 240 16.80 36.63 -12.47
C ASP A 240 15.83 35.46 -12.73
N GLY A 241 14.63 35.60 -12.18
CA GLY A 241 13.58 34.59 -12.23
C GLY A 241 13.74 33.43 -11.24
N ALA A 242 14.81 33.36 -10.43
CA ALA A 242 14.97 32.40 -9.34
C ALA A 242 14.25 32.88 -8.07
N LEU A 243 12.91 32.86 -8.08
CA LEU A 243 12.09 33.30 -6.93
C LEU A 243 12.52 32.60 -5.64
N LEU A 244 12.91 33.38 -4.62
CA LEU A 244 13.37 32.90 -3.30
C LEU A 244 14.58 31.94 -3.37
N HIS A 245 15.45 32.08 -4.38
CA HIS A 245 16.66 31.25 -4.58
C HIS A 245 16.37 29.73 -4.67
N ARG A 246 15.26 29.37 -5.32
CA ARG A 246 14.80 27.96 -5.41
C ARG A 246 15.23 27.27 -6.72
N PRO A 247 16.27 26.40 -6.71
CA PRO A 247 16.76 25.69 -7.90
C PRO A 247 15.70 24.85 -8.59
N LEU A 248 14.95 24.06 -7.81
CA LEU A 248 13.97 23.11 -8.37
C LEU A 248 12.87 23.82 -9.15
N LEU A 249 12.37 24.93 -8.61
CA LEU A 249 11.36 25.76 -9.28
C LEU A 249 11.89 26.25 -10.65
N LEU A 250 13.11 26.79 -10.67
CA LEU A 250 13.73 27.32 -11.87
C LEU A 250 13.96 26.21 -12.92
N ASP A 251 14.56 25.08 -12.54
CA ASP A 251 14.79 23.94 -13.43
C ASP A 251 13.47 23.43 -14.04
N ARG A 252 12.41 23.31 -13.23
CA ARG A 252 11.10 22.84 -13.69
C ARG A 252 10.41 23.82 -14.63
N ARG A 253 10.48 25.11 -14.32
CA ARG A 253 9.93 26.17 -15.18
C ARG A 253 10.65 26.16 -16.52
N ASN A 254 11.98 26.09 -16.50
CA ASN A 254 12.82 26.11 -17.68
C ASN A 254 12.63 24.83 -18.52
N ALA A 255 12.49 23.66 -17.89
CA ALA A 255 12.16 22.43 -18.61
C ALA A 255 10.81 22.49 -19.34
N ALA A 256 9.78 23.04 -18.69
CA ALA A 256 8.49 23.26 -19.33
C ALA A 256 8.59 24.29 -20.47
N TYR A 257 9.35 25.37 -20.27
CA TYR A 257 9.62 26.38 -21.29
C TYR A 257 10.31 25.78 -22.53
N VAL A 258 11.40 25.01 -22.36
CA VAL A 258 12.13 24.36 -23.46
C VAL A 258 11.20 23.45 -24.27
N LEU A 259 10.36 22.66 -23.60
CA LEU A 259 9.39 21.81 -24.31
C LEU A 259 8.38 22.62 -25.11
N LEU A 260 7.76 23.64 -24.53
CA LEU A 260 6.71 24.42 -25.19
C LEU A 260 7.27 25.34 -26.30
N ALA A 261 8.47 25.88 -26.12
CA ALA A 261 9.11 26.74 -27.09
C ALA A 261 9.67 25.96 -28.30
N ASN A 262 10.11 24.71 -28.13
CA ASN A 262 10.67 23.90 -29.22
C ASN A 262 9.68 22.93 -29.91
N SER A 263 8.54 22.62 -29.27
CA SER A 263 7.60 21.63 -29.81
C SER A 263 6.77 22.13 -31.00
N SER A 264 6.20 21.19 -31.76
CA SER A 264 5.23 21.52 -32.81
C SER A 264 3.95 22.11 -32.20
N TRP A 265 3.35 23.10 -32.86
CA TRP A 265 2.25 23.86 -32.26
C TRP A 265 1.02 22.98 -31.92
N TRP A 266 0.73 21.98 -32.76
CA TRP A 266 -0.36 21.02 -32.56
C TRP A 266 -0.22 20.16 -31.29
N VAL A 267 1.00 20.00 -30.77
CA VAL A 267 1.30 19.14 -29.61
C VAL A 267 1.24 19.95 -28.31
N ILE A 268 1.21 21.28 -28.38
CA ILE A 268 1.21 22.19 -27.22
C ILE A 268 0.05 21.91 -26.25
N PRO A 269 -1.22 21.82 -26.68
CA PRO A 269 -2.33 21.60 -25.74
C PRO A 269 -2.14 20.31 -24.95
N TRP A 270 -1.68 19.25 -25.62
CA TRP A 270 -1.38 17.97 -24.98
C TRP A 270 -0.21 18.08 -23.99
N LEU A 271 0.86 18.78 -24.36
CA LEU A 271 2.00 19.01 -23.46
C LEU A 271 1.59 19.84 -22.24
N CYS A 272 0.72 20.84 -22.39
CA CYS A 272 0.22 21.62 -21.26
C CYS A 272 -0.55 20.73 -20.26
N ILE A 273 -1.46 19.88 -20.75
CA ILE A 273 -2.18 18.91 -19.90
C ILE A 273 -1.21 17.94 -19.24
N GLN A 274 -0.24 17.42 -20.00
CA GLN A 274 0.74 16.47 -19.50
C GLN A 274 1.66 17.09 -18.43
N LEU A 275 2.14 18.32 -18.64
CA LEU A 275 2.98 19.05 -17.70
C LEU A 275 2.20 19.35 -16.42
N LEU A 276 0.97 19.86 -16.53
CA LEU A 276 0.09 20.12 -15.38
C LEU A 276 -0.21 18.85 -14.59
N GLY A 277 -0.63 17.77 -15.26
CA GLY A 277 -0.89 16.49 -14.63
C GLY A 277 0.35 15.90 -13.94
N SER A 278 1.52 16.01 -14.58
CA SER A 278 2.78 15.54 -13.98
C SER A 278 3.21 16.37 -12.78
N ALA A 279 3.03 17.70 -12.82
CA ALA A 279 3.32 18.59 -11.71
C ALA A 279 2.39 18.32 -10.51
N MET A 280 1.10 18.10 -10.76
CA MET A 280 0.14 17.70 -9.72
C MET A 280 0.54 16.36 -9.09
N ALA A 281 0.86 15.35 -9.90
CA ALA A 281 1.28 14.04 -9.40
C ALA A 281 2.56 14.11 -8.56
N ARG A 282 3.59 14.84 -9.04
CA ARG A 282 4.85 15.04 -8.28
C ARG A 282 4.62 15.86 -7.02
N SER A 283 3.78 16.89 -7.07
CA SER A 283 3.40 17.69 -5.90
C SER A 283 2.75 16.84 -4.81
N ILE A 284 1.80 15.97 -5.17
CA ILE A 284 1.22 14.99 -4.23
C ILE A 284 2.32 14.07 -3.68
N GLY A 285 3.21 13.56 -4.54
CA GLY A 285 4.35 12.75 -4.11
C GLY A 285 5.26 13.45 -3.09
N TYR A 286 5.59 14.73 -3.32
CA TYR A 286 6.39 15.53 -2.39
C TYR A 286 5.64 15.83 -1.08
N LEU A 287 4.32 16.08 -1.13
CA LEU A 287 3.51 16.24 0.09
C LEU A 287 3.50 14.95 0.93
N LEU A 288 3.33 13.79 0.29
CA LEU A 288 3.42 12.48 0.96
C LEU A 288 4.82 12.23 1.53
N ALA A 289 5.86 12.76 0.88
CA ALA A 289 7.23 12.77 1.39
C ALA A 289 7.51 13.89 2.40
N LYS A 290 6.52 14.67 2.84
CA LYS A 290 6.67 15.80 3.79
C LYS A 290 7.62 16.91 3.31
N LEU A 291 7.67 17.12 2.00
CA LEU A 291 8.46 18.18 1.34
C LEU A 291 7.52 19.23 0.71
N PRO A 292 6.77 20.02 1.51
CA PRO A 292 5.79 20.97 0.97
C PRO A 292 6.43 22.08 0.13
N GLY A 293 7.70 22.42 0.38
CA GLY A 293 8.46 23.36 -0.45
C GLY A 293 8.58 22.88 -1.90
N TYR A 294 9.07 21.65 -2.10
CA TYR A 294 9.20 21.07 -3.44
C TYR A 294 7.85 20.81 -4.11
N ALA A 295 6.81 20.47 -3.33
CA ALA A 295 5.46 20.36 -3.85
C ALA A 295 4.96 21.70 -4.43
N GLY A 296 5.17 22.79 -3.69
CA GLY A 296 4.88 24.14 -4.15
C GLY A 296 5.70 24.53 -5.38
N ASP A 297 6.99 24.17 -5.41
CA ASP A 297 7.89 24.50 -6.52
C ASP A 297 7.45 23.87 -7.86
N GLU A 298 6.99 22.61 -7.86
CA GLU A 298 6.47 21.94 -9.07
C GLU A 298 5.23 22.65 -9.63
N LEU A 299 4.29 23.06 -8.77
CA LEU A 299 3.07 23.75 -9.19
C LEU A 299 3.35 25.18 -9.63
N LEU A 300 4.17 25.91 -8.86
CA LEU A 300 4.51 27.30 -9.13
C LEU A 300 5.31 27.44 -10.43
N ALA A 301 6.19 26.48 -10.75
CA ALA A 301 6.92 26.42 -12.01
C ALA A 301 5.99 26.40 -13.23
N VAL A 302 4.96 25.56 -13.23
CA VAL A 302 3.99 25.47 -14.33
C VAL A 302 3.05 26.68 -14.35
N ALA A 303 2.57 27.12 -13.19
CA ALA A 303 1.66 28.26 -13.06
C ALA A 303 2.30 29.56 -13.57
N THR A 304 3.55 29.85 -13.19
CA THR A 304 4.28 31.06 -13.62
C THR A 304 4.51 31.09 -15.12
N LEU A 305 4.77 29.94 -15.74
CA LEU A 305 4.93 29.82 -17.18
C LEU A 305 3.60 30.04 -17.93
N PHE A 306 2.50 29.45 -17.45
CA PHE A 306 1.18 29.60 -18.05
C PHE A 306 0.60 31.01 -17.90
N ALA A 307 1.00 31.73 -16.85
CA ALA A 307 0.62 33.14 -16.66
C ALA A 307 1.27 34.09 -17.69
N LYS A 308 2.38 33.71 -18.34
CA LYS A 308 3.12 34.55 -19.30
C LYS A 308 3.30 33.87 -20.67
N PRO A 309 2.21 33.57 -21.41
CA PRO A 309 2.29 32.86 -22.70
C PRO A 309 3.03 33.66 -23.78
N GLY A 310 3.09 34.99 -23.66
CA GLY A 310 3.81 35.86 -24.60
C GLY A 310 5.30 35.54 -24.75
N ILE A 311 5.95 35.08 -23.67
CA ILE A 311 7.37 34.67 -23.70
C ILE A 311 7.56 33.47 -24.63
N ILE A 312 6.67 32.47 -24.52
CA ILE A 312 6.69 31.28 -25.38
C ILE A 312 6.43 31.66 -26.84
N ILE A 313 5.45 32.53 -27.11
CA ILE A 313 5.11 32.96 -28.46
C ILE A 313 6.29 33.70 -29.12
N LYS A 314 6.93 34.61 -28.38
CA LYS A 314 8.11 35.37 -28.85
C LYS A 314 9.27 34.43 -29.16
N ALA A 315 9.62 33.54 -28.23
CA ALA A 315 10.69 32.56 -28.41
C ALA A 315 10.46 31.67 -29.64
N ARG A 316 9.21 31.23 -29.86
CA ARG A 316 8.84 30.43 -31.04
C ARG A 316 9.00 31.20 -32.34
N LYS A 317 8.69 32.49 -32.34
CA LYS A 317 8.85 33.36 -33.52
C LYS A 317 10.32 33.53 -33.87
N GLU A 318 11.17 33.78 -32.88
CA GLU A 318 12.63 33.92 -33.05
C GLU A 318 13.25 32.61 -33.55
N ARG A 319 12.91 31.48 -32.93
CA ARG A 319 13.42 30.14 -33.31
C ARG A 319 13.00 29.69 -34.71
N LYS A 320 11.93 30.26 -35.27
CA LYS A 320 11.50 29.95 -36.64
C LYS A 320 12.53 30.40 -37.69
N ALA A 321 13.30 31.45 -37.41
CA ALA A 321 14.28 32.00 -38.35
C ALA A 321 15.44 31.03 -38.65
N HIS A 322 15.89 30.27 -37.63
CA HIS A 322 17.01 29.33 -37.73
C HIS A 322 16.56 27.86 -37.87
N ARG A 323 15.27 27.64 -38.18
CA ARG A 323 14.70 26.30 -38.32
C ARG A 323 14.79 25.82 -39.76
N PHE A 324 15.91 25.18 -40.09
CA PHE A 324 16.14 24.62 -41.42
C PHE A 324 15.58 23.20 -41.58
N VAL A 325 15.43 22.44 -40.49
CA VAL A 325 14.91 21.07 -40.49
C VAL A 325 13.65 20.95 -39.63
N SER A 326 12.82 19.93 -39.89
CA SER A 326 11.66 19.64 -39.07
C SER A 326 12.06 19.31 -37.63
N SER A 327 11.30 19.82 -36.65
CA SER A 327 11.50 19.49 -35.21
C SER A 327 11.33 17.99 -34.93
N ARG A 328 10.81 17.23 -35.89
CA ARG A 328 10.69 15.77 -35.79
C ARG A 328 12.05 15.07 -35.75
N VAL A 329 13.13 15.68 -36.24
CA VAL A 329 14.50 15.14 -36.12
C VAL A 329 14.87 14.90 -34.66
N VAL A 330 14.40 15.76 -33.75
CA VAL A 330 14.67 15.61 -32.31
C VAL A 330 13.91 14.44 -31.69
N ALA A 331 12.81 13.98 -32.30
CA ALA A 331 11.99 12.90 -31.74
C ALA A 331 12.76 11.58 -31.56
N ALA A 332 13.80 11.33 -32.35
CA ALA A 332 14.66 10.16 -32.20
C ALA A 332 15.47 10.16 -30.90
N TYR A 333 15.74 11.34 -30.34
CA TYR A 333 16.51 11.51 -29.10
C TYR A 333 15.62 11.67 -27.86
N ILE A 334 14.30 11.83 -28.03
CA ILE A 334 13.35 11.90 -26.91
C ILE A 334 13.03 10.47 -26.45
N PRO A 335 13.20 10.14 -25.16
CA PRO A 335 12.97 8.78 -24.68
C PRO A 335 11.50 8.35 -24.84
N PRO A 336 11.25 7.08 -25.26
CA PRO A 336 9.89 6.56 -25.37
C PRO A 336 9.21 6.50 -24.00
N ARG A 337 7.88 6.70 -23.94
CA ARG A 337 7.11 6.72 -22.68
C ARG A 337 7.29 5.43 -21.85
N TRP A 338 7.45 4.29 -22.51
CA TRP A 338 7.66 3.00 -21.86
C TRP A 338 9.02 2.85 -21.17
N SER A 339 10.09 3.49 -21.66
CA SER A 339 11.39 3.44 -20.98
C SER A 339 11.36 4.22 -19.67
N GLN A 340 10.64 5.35 -19.64
CA GLN A 340 10.43 6.15 -18.43
C GLN A 340 9.64 5.36 -17.38
N PHE A 341 8.56 4.69 -17.79
CA PHE A 341 7.80 3.83 -16.90
C PHE A 341 8.65 2.66 -16.40
N ARG A 342 9.47 2.05 -17.27
CA ARG A 342 10.37 0.95 -16.89
C ARG A 342 11.37 1.40 -15.84
N LEU A 343 12.08 2.52 -16.04
CA LEU A 343 13.06 3.03 -15.07
C LEU A 343 12.41 3.43 -13.74
N PHE A 344 11.23 4.07 -13.78
CA PHE A 344 10.47 4.33 -12.57
C PHE A 344 10.06 3.04 -11.84
N SER A 345 9.53 2.07 -12.58
CA SER A 345 9.14 0.79 -12.02
C SER A 345 10.35 0.02 -11.49
N ALA A 346 11.50 0.05 -12.16
CA ALA A 346 12.72 -0.61 -11.74
C ALA A 346 13.23 -0.01 -10.43
N GLY A 347 13.34 1.33 -10.31
CA GLY A 347 13.71 1.98 -9.05
C GLY A 347 12.68 1.76 -7.93
N PHE A 348 11.38 1.73 -8.24
CA PHE A 348 10.34 1.41 -7.27
C PHE A 348 10.44 -0.05 -6.80
N PHE A 349 10.54 -1.00 -7.72
CA PHE A 349 10.70 -2.43 -7.41
C PHE A 349 12.02 -2.70 -6.72
N GLU A 350 13.09 -1.99 -7.05
CA GLU A 350 14.39 -2.12 -6.41
C GLU A 350 14.37 -1.52 -5.00
N SER A 351 13.77 -0.35 -4.79
CA SER A 351 13.59 0.20 -3.44
C SER A 351 12.71 -0.70 -2.56
N ILE A 352 11.71 -1.33 -3.16
CA ILE A 352 10.90 -2.36 -2.53
C ILE A 352 11.73 -3.62 -2.30
N ARG A 353 12.53 -4.06 -3.27
CA ARG A 353 13.38 -5.25 -3.18
C ARG A 353 14.46 -5.08 -2.11
N LEU A 354 15.11 -3.93 -2.03
CA LEU A 354 16.10 -3.58 -0.99
C LEU A 354 15.45 -3.51 0.40
N ARG A 355 14.17 -3.10 0.48
CA ARG A 355 13.39 -3.17 1.72
C ARG A 355 12.88 -4.57 2.07
N ILE A 356 12.49 -5.37 1.09
CA ILE A 356 11.89 -6.71 1.25
C ILE A 356 12.97 -7.76 1.47
N PHE A 357 14.06 -7.68 0.70
CA PHE A 357 15.25 -8.52 0.78
C PHE A 357 16.37 -7.71 1.41
N SER A 358 16.17 -7.31 2.66
CA SER A 358 17.26 -6.79 3.49
C SER A 358 18.16 -7.95 3.92
N ASP A 359 18.98 -8.47 3.02
CA ASP A 359 20.06 -9.39 3.37
C ASP A 359 21.40 -8.80 2.92
N SER A 360 22.11 -8.28 3.93
CA SER A 360 23.54 -8.51 4.17
C SER A 360 24.39 -8.99 2.98
N SER A 361 24.74 -8.08 2.07
CA SER A 361 25.99 -8.14 1.28
C SER A 361 26.23 -6.81 0.55
N MET A 362 26.41 -5.72 1.31
CA MET A 362 27.17 -4.54 0.85
C MET A 362 28.55 -4.53 1.53
N GLN A 363 29.09 -5.74 1.68
CA GLN A 363 30.43 -6.08 2.14
C GLN A 363 30.85 -7.37 1.43
N SER A 364 30.57 -7.48 0.12
CA SER A 364 31.43 -8.28 -0.73
C SER A 364 32.36 -7.28 -1.39
N SER A 365 33.54 -7.16 -0.79
CA SER A 365 34.70 -6.63 -1.47
C SER A 365 34.80 -7.28 -2.84
N VAL A 366 34.64 -6.48 -3.89
CA VAL A 366 34.92 -6.85 -5.29
C VAL A 366 36.41 -7.24 -5.49
N LEU A 367 37.22 -7.13 -4.45
CA LEU A 367 38.59 -7.64 -4.40
C LEU A 367 38.71 -9.18 -4.38
N GLU A 368 37.61 -9.94 -4.28
CA GLU A 368 37.63 -11.41 -4.38
C GLU A 368 37.18 -11.95 -5.75
N SER A 369 36.91 -11.08 -6.73
CA SER A 369 36.57 -11.47 -8.11
C SER A 369 37.69 -11.19 -9.12
N VAL A 370 38.95 -11.27 -8.68
CA VAL A 370 40.13 -11.30 -9.55
C VAL A 370 40.75 -12.71 -9.49
N GLU A 371 39.94 -13.72 -9.79
CA GLU A 371 40.46 -14.99 -10.29
C GLU A 371 40.10 -15.03 -11.79
N ASP A 372 41.13 -15.01 -12.62
CA ASP A 372 41.13 -14.76 -14.08
C ASP A 372 40.41 -15.81 -14.96
N ASP A 373 39.55 -16.66 -14.39
CA ASP A 373 38.98 -17.81 -15.14
C ASP A 373 37.54 -17.62 -15.67
N ASP A 374 36.82 -16.55 -15.29
CA ASP A 374 35.40 -16.38 -15.68
C ASP A 374 35.14 -15.37 -16.82
N LEU A 375 36.19 -14.78 -17.42
CA LEU A 375 36.06 -13.76 -18.48
C LEU A 375 35.87 -14.33 -19.90
N LEU A 376 35.88 -15.66 -20.09
CA LEU A 376 35.82 -16.29 -21.43
C LEU A 376 34.60 -17.17 -21.71
N MET A 377 33.53 -17.09 -20.92
CA MET A 377 32.29 -17.80 -21.28
C MET A 377 31.31 -16.91 -22.07
N PRO A 378 31.07 -17.18 -23.37
CA PRO A 378 30.01 -16.50 -24.11
C PRO A 378 28.67 -16.81 -23.45
N THR A 379 27.85 -15.77 -23.28
CA THR A 379 26.53 -15.80 -22.64
C THR A 379 25.55 -16.77 -23.34
N LYS A 380 25.65 -18.06 -23.02
CA LYS A 380 24.71 -19.08 -23.48
C LYS A 380 23.37 -18.93 -22.75
N GLY A 381 22.37 -18.47 -23.50
CA GLY A 381 21.02 -19.03 -23.60
C GLY A 381 20.26 -19.43 -22.32
N SER A 382 19.21 -18.66 -22.02
CA SER A 382 18.04 -19.04 -21.22
C SER A 382 18.27 -19.38 -19.74
N ARG A 383 18.49 -18.34 -18.92
CA ARG A 383 18.32 -18.36 -17.45
C ARG A 383 16.87 -18.61 -16.97
N ARG A 384 15.91 -18.95 -17.86
CA ARG A 384 14.50 -19.14 -17.47
C ARG A 384 14.28 -20.40 -16.61
N PHE A 385 15.11 -21.43 -16.76
CA PHE A 385 14.93 -22.70 -16.04
C PHE A 385 15.77 -22.84 -14.76
N SER A 386 16.83 -22.03 -14.55
CA SER A 386 17.60 -22.10 -13.30
C SER A 386 16.81 -21.55 -12.10
N MET A 387 15.86 -20.64 -12.35
CA MET A 387 14.98 -20.10 -11.31
C MET A 387 14.05 -21.16 -10.70
N LEU A 388 13.64 -22.17 -11.48
CA LEU A 388 12.76 -23.25 -11.02
C LEU A 388 13.44 -24.23 -10.06
N ARG A 389 14.78 -24.23 -9.99
CA ARG A 389 15.55 -25.09 -9.08
C ARG A 389 15.68 -24.52 -7.66
N LYS A 390 15.23 -23.28 -7.42
CA LYS A 390 15.25 -22.69 -6.07
C LYS A 390 14.22 -23.38 -5.18
N PRO A 391 14.58 -23.80 -3.94
CA PRO A 391 13.67 -24.52 -3.05
C PRO A 391 12.39 -23.73 -2.74
N GLU A 392 12.49 -22.41 -2.74
CA GLU A 392 11.37 -21.49 -2.54
C GLU A 392 10.32 -21.64 -3.64
N VAL A 393 10.75 -21.58 -4.90
CA VAL A 393 9.86 -21.66 -6.07
C VAL A 393 9.15 -23.00 -6.08
N ILE A 394 9.86 -24.08 -5.75
CA ILE A 394 9.28 -25.42 -5.61
C ILE A 394 8.22 -25.45 -4.51
N GLY A 395 8.52 -24.91 -3.32
CA GLY A 395 7.58 -24.88 -2.20
C GLY A 395 6.30 -24.08 -2.52
N PHE A 396 6.43 -22.91 -3.13
CA PHE A 396 5.29 -22.09 -3.55
C PHE A 396 4.48 -22.75 -4.67
N LEU A 397 5.14 -23.34 -5.68
CA LEU A 397 4.47 -24.03 -6.78
C LEU A 397 3.72 -25.25 -6.28
N LEU A 398 4.32 -26.05 -5.39
CA LEU A 398 3.67 -27.18 -4.74
C LEU A 398 2.43 -26.72 -3.97
N LEU A 399 2.56 -25.70 -3.10
CA LEU A 399 1.43 -25.18 -2.33
C LEU A 399 0.34 -24.59 -3.24
N ALA A 400 0.70 -23.95 -4.35
CA ALA A 400 -0.25 -23.39 -5.30
C ALA A 400 -1.09 -24.50 -5.97
N VAL A 401 -0.44 -25.59 -6.41
CA VAL A 401 -1.13 -26.75 -6.99
C VAL A 401 -2.05 -27.40 -5.95
N LEU A 402 -1.56 -27.63 -4.73
CA LEU A 402 -2.36 -28.21 -3.64
C LEU A 402 -3.58 -27.33 -3.31
N THR A 403 -3.39 -26.01 -3.25
CA THR A 403 -4.45 -25.06 -2.93
C THR A 403 -5.50 -24.99 -4.04
N LEU A 404 -5.10 -25.07 -5.31
CA LEU A 404 -6.01 -25.12 -6.44
C LEU A 404 -6.88 -26.38 -6.42
N ILE A 405 -6.28 -27.54 -6.12
CA ILE A 405 -7.00 -28.81 -6.00
C ILE A 405 -7.97 -28.80 -4.81
N ALA A 406 -7.53 -28.28 -3.66
CA ALA A 406 -8.35 -28.17 -2.45
C ALA A 406 -9.51 -27.16 -2.62
N SER A 407 -9.29 -26.08 -3.38
CA SER A 407 -10.27 -25.00 -3.58
C SER A 407 -11.17 -25.18 -4.81
N ARG A 408 -11.16 -26.36 -5.45
CA ARG A 408 -11.93 -26.65 -6.68
C ARG A 408 -13.43 -26.31 -6.60
N ASN A 409 -14.02 -26.41 -5.41
CA ASN A 409 -15.44 -26.12 -5.17
C ASN A 409 -15.71 -24.66 -4.73
N ARG A 410 -14.69 -23.80 -4.68
CA ARG A 410 -14.76 -22.41 -4.15
C ARG A 410 -14.51 -21.35 -5.22
N LEU A 411 -14.69 -21.69 -6.50
CA LEU A 411 -14.54 -20.74 -7.60
C LEU A 411 -15.88 -20.02 -7.86
N GLY A 412 -15.87 -18.69 -7.85
CA GLY A 412 -17.07 -17.86 -8.01
C GLY A 412 -17.62 -17.35 -6.68
N SER A 413 -18.93 -17.06 -6.61
CA SER A 413 -19.56 -16.53 -5.40
C SER A 413 -19.56 -17.58 -4.28
N ILE A 414 -18.73 -17.36 -3.27
CA ILE A 414 -18.56 -18.27 -2.14
C ILE A 414 -19.46 -17.89 -0.96
N ILE A 415 -20.13 -18.88 -0.38
CA ILE A 415 -21.01 -18.74 0.80
C ILE A 415 -20.83 -20.00 1.67
N GLY A 416 -20.95 -19.86 2.99
CA GLY A 416 -21.05 -21.01 3.90
C GLY A 416 -20.16 -20.92 5.13
N GLY A 417 -20.41 -21.79 6.11
CA GLY A 417 -19.76 -21.72 7.42
C GLY A 417 -20.03 -20.38 8.12
N ALA A 418 -18.95 -19.67 8.47
CA ALA A 418 -18.99 -18.33 9.06
C ALA A 418 -19.14 -17.20 8.01
N LEU A 419 -18.97 -17.49 6.71
CA LEU A 419 -18.98 -16.48 5.64
C LEU A 419 -20.42 -16.24 5.11
N PRO A 420 -20.99 -15.02 5.28
CA PRO A 420 -22.29 -14.65 4.72
C PRO A 420 -22.27 -14.49 3.21
N ALA A 421 -23.42 -14.18 2.61
CA ALA A 421 -23.52 -13.90 1.18
C ALA A 421 -22.73 -12.64 0.79
N SER A 422 -21.96 -12.72 -0.29
CA SER A 422 -21.20 -11.56 -0.78
C SER A 422 -22.10 -10.56 -1.51
N PRO A 423 -22.03 -9.25 -1.19
CA PRO A 423 -22.71 -8.22 -1.96
C PRO A 423 -22.28 -8.20 -3.43
N SER A 424 -23.10 -7.58 -4.28
CA SER A 424 -22.85 -7.56 -5.72
C SER A 424 -21.67 -6.66 -6.10
N GLY A 425 -21.52 -5.52 -5.41
CA GLY A 425 -20.49 -4.53 -5.71
C GLY A 425 -19.93 -3.80 -4.50
N ALA A 426 -18.77 -3.16 -4.69
CA ALA A 426 -18.11 -2.34 -3.67
C ALA A 426 -18.94 -1.14 -3.21
N ARG A 427 -19.84 -0.64 -4.09
CA ARG A 427 -20.80 0.42 -3.75
C ARG A 427 -21.76 -0.01 -2.64
N ASP A 428 -22.17 -1.27 -2.62
CA ASP A 428 -23.05 -1.80 -1.59
C ASP A 428 -22.35 -1.81 -0.23
N LEU A 429 -21.07 -2.24 -0.18
CA LEU A 429 -20.25 -2.19 1.04
C LEU A 429 -20.04 -0.74 1.53
N TRP A 430 -19.78 0.20 0.64
CA TRP A 430 -19.64 1.62 1.00
C TRP A 430 -20.96 2.20 1.53
N ARG A 431 -22.08 1.86 0.88
CA ARG A 431 -23.42 2.27 1.32
C ARG A 431 -23.68 1.73 2.73
N SER A 432 -23.50 0.43 2.97
CA SER A 432 -23.66 -0.17 4.29
C SER A 432 -22.73 0.47 5.32
N TYR A 433 -21.49 0.81 4.96
CA TYR A 433 -20.57 1.45 5.91
C TYR A 433 -20.96 2.90 6.25
N PHE A 434 -21.45 3.70 5.29
CA PHE A 434 -21.83 5.09 5.54
C PHE A 434 -23.23 5.28 6.13
N GLU A 435 -24.12 4.30 5.96
CA GLU A 435 -25.47 4.34 6.51
C GLU A 435 -25.48 4.45 8.04
N SER A 436 -26.41 5.25 8.56
CA SER A 436 -26.65 5.37 10.01
C SER A 436 -27.63 4.33 10.54
N TRP A 437 -28.37 3.67 9.65
CA TRP A 437 -29.37 2.67 9.98
C TRP A 437 -29.22 1.46 9.08
N HIS A 438 -29.03 0.28 9.67
CA HIS A 438 -28.87 -0.97 8.95
C HIS A 438 -30.17 -1.79 9.02
N GLN A 439 -30.66 -2.24 7.87
CA GLN A 439 -31.87 -3.04 7.73
C GLN A 439 -31.66 -4.52 8.09
N VAL A 440 -31.06 -4.81 9.25
CA VAL A 440 -30.77 -6.18 9.69
C VAL A 440 -31.68 -6.56 10.85
N GLY A 441 -32.41 -7.67 10.72
CA GLY A 441 -33.40 -8.09 11.71
C GLY A 441 -34.46 -7.02 11.99
N MET A 442 -34.58 -6.59 13.26
CA MET A 442 -35.45 -5.48 13.67
C MET A 442 -34.85 -4.09 13.42
N GLY A 443 -33.74 -4.01 12.67
CA GLY A 443 -33.02 -2.78 12.37
C GLY A 443 -32.04 -2.39 13.48
N SER A 444 -30.93 -1.73 13.13
CA SER A 444 -29.85 -1.40 14.06
C SER A 444 -29.14 -0.11 13.69
N SER A 445 -28.79 0.68 14.71
CA SER A 445 -27.90 1.84 14.63
C SER A 445 -26.46 1.53 15.03
N SER A 446 -26.12 0.24 15.22
CA SER A 446 -24.77 -0.20 15.56
C SER A 446 -23.77 0.23 14.49
N ALA A 447 -22.57 0.60 14.91
CA ALA A 447 -21.57 1.08 13.98
C ALA A 447 -21.01 -0.06 13.12
N SER A 448 -21.10 0.12 11.81
CA SER A 448 -20.43 -0.70 10.82
C SER A 448 -18.91 -0.80 11.08
N PRO A 449 -18.35 -2.01 11.20
CA PRO A 449 -16.92 -2.23 11.40
C PRO A 449 -16.04 -1.68 10.27
N LEU A 450 -14.83 -1.23 10.60
CA LEU A 450 -13.85 -0.70 9.64
C LEU A 450 -13.39 -1.74 8.60
N TRP A 451 -13.39 -3.04 8.92
CA TRP A 451 -12.98 -4.06 7.97
C TRP A 451 -13.83 -4.06 6.69
N MET A 452 -15.09 -3.60 6.75
CA MET A 452 -15.94 -3.46 5.57
C MET A 452 -15.44 -2.38 4.61
N ALA A 453 -15.02 -1.22 5.15
CA ALA A 453 -14.42 -0.16 4.33
C ALA A 453 -13.11 -0.63 3.69
N LEU A 454 -12.29 -1.40 4.42
CA LEU A 454 -11.05 -1.98 3.89
C LEU A 454 -11.33 -2.95 2.72
N LEU A 455 -12.34 -3.81 2.85
CA LEU A 455 -12.76 -4.68 1.74
C LEU A 455 -13.36 -3.87 0.58
N ALA A 456 -14.09 -2.79 0.85
CA ALA A 456 -14.65 -1.93 -0.20
C ALA A 456 -13.54 -1.23 -1.01
N ILE A 457 -12.47 -0.79 -0.37
CA ILE A 457 -11.27 -0.24 -1.02
C ILE A 457 -10.62 -1.32 -1.90
N LEU A 458 -10.37 -2.51 -1.35
CA LEU A 458 -9.77 -3.62 -2.10
C LEU A 458 -10.65 -4.06 -3.27
N ALA A 459 -11.96 -4.13 -3.09
CA ALA A 459 -12.91 -4.49 -4.13
C ALA A 459 -12.95 -3.42 -5.24
N SER A 460 -12.79 -2.14 -4.89
CA SER A 460 -12.72 -1.04 -5.86
C SER A 460 -11.51 -1.16 -6.80
N LEU A 461 -10.38 -1.69 -6.30
CA LEU A 461 -9.21 -2.02 -7.13
C LEU A 461 -9.48 -3.19 -8.08
N LEU A 462 -10.39 -4.11 -7.73
CA LEU A 462 -10.85 -5.22 -8.57
C LEU A 462 -12.15 -4.88 -9.33
N PHE A 463 -12.21 -3.69 -9.91
CA PHE A 463 -13.35 -3.21 -10.72
C PHE A 463 -14.70 -3.21 -9.96
N GLY A 464 -14.67 -3.14 -8.63
CA GLY A 464 -15.84 -3.12 -7.77
C GLY A 464 -16.48 -4.48 -7.50
N LYS A 465 -15.90 -5.62 -7.90
CA LYS A 465 -16.50 -6.96 -7.75
C LYS A 465 -16.11 -7.63 -6.42
N VAL A 466 -17.01 -7.62 -5.44
CA VAL A 466 -16.79 -8.24 -4.12
C VAL A 466 -16.68 -9.78 -4.17
N PRO A 467 -17.51 -10.52 -4.94
CA PRO A 467 -17.40 -11.97 -4.97
C PRO A 467 -16.02 -12.43 -5.48
N LEU A 468 -15.49 -11.76 -6.51
CA LEU A 468 -14.16 -12.01 -7.05
C LEU A 468 -13.06 -11.75 -6.02
N LEU A 469 -13.17 -10.66 -5.25
CA LEU A 469 -12.23 -10.35 -4.18
C LEU A 469 -12.18 -11.48 -3.13
N LEU A 470 -13.34 -11.94 -2.66
CA LEU A 470 -13.40 -13.00 -1.65
C LEU A 470 -12.84 -14.32 -2.19
N THR A 471 -13.20 -14.71 -3.43
CA THR A 471 -12.59 -15.88 -4.08
C THR A 471 -11.07 -15.77 -4.10
N LEU A 472 -10.54 -14.60 -4.49
CA LEU A 472 -9.09 -14.38 -4.59
C LEU A 472 -8.43 -14.43 -3.21
N ILE A 473 -9.02 -13.83 -2.17
CA ILE A 473 -8.50 -13.87 -0.80
C ILE A 473 -8.39 -15.31 -0.32
N PHE A 474 -9.45 -16.12 -0.44
CA PHE A 474 -9.42 -17.51 0.05
C PHE A 474 -8.57 -18.44 -0.82
N LEU A 475 -8.48 -18.19 -2.13
CA LEU A 475 -7.62 -18.96 -3.03
C LEU A 475 -6.13 -18.65 -2.83
N THR A 476 -5.77 -17.40 -2.58
CA THR A 476 -4.36 -16.97 -2.42
C THR A 476 -3.89 -16.97 -0.97
N ALA A 477 -4.80 -17.13 -0.01
CA ALA A 477 -4.53 -17.11 1.43
C ALA A 477 -3.37 -18.04 1.85
N PRO A 478 -3.35 -19.36 1.50
CA PRO A 478 -2.24 -20.23 1.90
C PRO A 478 -0.88 -19.77 1.37
N LEU A 479 -0.84 -19.24 0.13
CA LEU A 479 0.39 -18.70 -0.46
C LEU A 479 0.85 -17.44 0.27
N ALA A 480 -0.08 -16.54 0.62
CA ALA A 480 0.22 -15.34 1.39
C ALA A 480 0.70 -15.66 2.81
N MET A 481 0.13 -16.68 3.46
CA MET A 481 0.57 -17.20 4.77
C MET A 481 2.00 -17.75 4.69
N MET A 482 2.29 -18.58 3.69
CA MET A 482 3.63 -19.13 3.47
C MET A 482 4.65 -18.02 3.23
N TRP A 483 4.32 -17.04 2.38
CA TRP A 483 5.17 -15.89 2.10
C TRP A 483 5.48 -15.07 3.36
N SER A 484 4.45 -14.72 4.12
CA SER A 484 4.60 -13.94 5.35
C SER A 484 5.46 -14.68 6.38
N ALA A 485 5.21 -15.97 6.58
CA ALA A 485 6.01 -16.79 7.49
C ALA A 485 7.46 -16.94 7.03
N LEU A 486 7.71 -17.11 5.72
CA LEU A 486 9.06 -17.25 5.17
C LEU A 486 9.94 -16.02 5.48
N ILE A 487 9.38 -14.81 5.40
CA ILE A 487 10.09 -13.57 5.74
C ILE A 487 10.55 -13.58 7.20
N LEU A 488 9.68 -14.00 8.14
CA LEU A 488 10.04 -14.10 9.55
C LEU A 488 11.11 -15.19 9.79
N LEU A 489 10.91 -16.38 9.21
CA LEU A 489 11.76 -17.53 9.46
C LEU A 489 13.18 -17.35 8.91
N ARG A 490 13.37 -16.58 7.83
CA ARG A 490 14.71 -16.20 7.34
C ARG A 490 15.51 -15.33 8.29
N LYS A 491 14.83 -14.56 9.15
CA LYS A 491 15.52 -13.81 10.22
C LYS A 491 16.01 -14.72 11.35
N LEU A 492 15.49 -15.95 11.43
CA LEU A 492 15.88 -16.93 12.44
C LEU A 492 16.95 -17.92 11.93
N THR A 493 16.91 -18.31 10.66
CA THR A 493 17.89 -19.22 10.04
C THR A 493 18.29 -18.74 8.64
N ARG A 494 19.58 -18.91 8.30
CA ARG A 494 20.09 -18.68 6.94
C ARG A 494 19.82 -19.86 5.99
N ASN A 495 19.38 -21.01 6.52
CA ASN A 495 19.20 -22.22 5.72
C ASN A 495 17.80 -22.27 5.06
N ALA A 496 17.77 -22.19 3.73
CA ALA A 496 16.54 -22.28 2.95
C ALA A 496 15.82 -23.64 3.11
N TRP A 497 16.57 -24.73 3.35
CA TRP A 497 16.01 -26.08 3.52
C TRP A 497 15.29 -26.29 4.85
N ILE A 498 15.43 -25.37 5.82
CA ILE A 498 14.67 -25.38 7.08
C ILE A 498 13.53 -24.37 7.02
N SER A 499 13.82 -23.14 6.55
CA SER A 499 12.83 -22.05 6.52
C SER A 499 11.69 -22.30 5.53
N VAL A 500 11.96 -22.87 4.34
CA VAL A 500 10.92 -23.12 3.34
C VAL A 500 9.91 -24.18 3.82
N PRO A 501 10.31 -25.40 4.25
CA PRO A 501 9.36 -26.39 4.77
C PRO A 501 8.60 -25.89 6.02
N ALA A 502 9.27 -25.15 6.91
CA ALA A 502 8.62 -24.59 8.09
C ALA A 502 7.54 -23.55 7.72
N SER A 503 7.78 -22.70 6.72
CA SER A 503 6.78 -21.76 6.20
C SER A 503 5.61 -22.47 5.51
N PHE A 504 5.87 -23.60 4.84
CA PHE A 504 4.85 -24.44 4.25
C PHE A 504 3.96 -25.07 5.34
N ILE A 505 4.55 -25.63 6.40
CA ILE A 505 3.83 -26.21 7.55
C ILE A 505 2.92 -25.16 8.22
N TYR A 506 3.36 -23.89 8.30
CA TYR A 506 2.53 -22.81 8.82
C TYR A 506 1.26 -22.59 7.96
N ALA A 507 1.42 -22.57 6.64
CA ALA A 507 0.32 -22.38 5.69
C ALA A 507 -0.69 -23.54 5.65
N ILE A 508 -0.25 -24.77 5.96
CA ILE A 508 -1.12 -25.95 6.06
C ILE A 508 -1.47 -26.31 7.51
N SER A 509 -1.26 -25.40 8.46
CA SER A 509 -1.54 -25.65 9.86
C SER A 509 -3.03 -25.94 10.11
N PRO A 510 -3.39 -26.67 11.19
CA PRO A 510 -4.78 -26.95 11.55
C PRO A 510 -5.67 -25.70 11.58
N VAL A 511 -5.13 -24.60 12.12
CA VAL A 511 -5.84 -23.31 12.19
C VAL A 511 -6.05 -22.71 10.81
N ALA A 512 -5.05 -22.77 9.93
CA ALA A 512 -5.15 -22.29 8.55
C ALA A 512 -6.19 -23.10 7.76
N ILE A 513 -6.13 -24.42 7.82
CA ILE A 513 -7.11 -25.29 7.14
C ILE A 513 -8.52 -25.02 7.67
N ALA A 514 -8.70 -24.97 8.99
CA ALA A 514 -10.00 -24.72 9.60
C ALA A 514 -10.56 -23.34 9.23
N ALA A 515 -9.73 -22.28 9.26
CA ALA A 515 -10.16 -20.92 8.93
C ALA A 515 -10.59 -20.78 7.47
N VAL A 516 -9.84 -21.36 6.53
CA VAL A 516 -10.16 -21.32 5.10
C VAL A 516 -11.41 -22.17 4.80
N ASN A 517 -11.53 -23.36 5.40
CA ASN A 517 -12.67 -24.26 5.20
C ASN A 517 -13.98 -23.73 5.80
N SER A 518 -13.91 -23.06 6.95
CA SER A 518 -15.06 -22.49 7.65
C SER A 518 -15.40 -21.06 7.23
N GLY A 519 -14.56 -20.39 6.44
CA GLY A 519 -14.85 -19.04 5.92
C GLY A 519 -14.57 -17.92 6.90
N ARG A 520 -13.70 -18.14 7.90
CA ARG A 520 -13.37 -17.15 8.92
C ARG A 520 -12.37 -16.13 8.42
N LEU A 521 -12.90 -15.06 7.82
CA LEU A 521 -12.11 -13.99 7.20
C LEU A 521 -11.09 -13.38 8.17
N ALA A 522 -11.48 -13.10 9.42
CA ALA A 522 -10.58 -12.51 10.42
C ALA A 522 -9.37 -13.41 10.73
N THR A 523 -9.60 -14.70 11.02
CA THR A 523 -8.49 -15.62 11.30
C THR A 523 -7.55 -15.77 10.09
N VAL A 524 -8.08 -15.77 8.85
CA VAL A 524 -7.26 -15.81 7.63
C VAL A 524 -6.36 -14.58 7.52
N VAL A 525 -6.90 -13.38 7.75
CA VAL A 525 -6.12 -12.14 7.71
C VAL A 525 -5.05 -12.12 8.81
N ILE A 526 -5.37 -12.61 10.01
CA ILE A 526 -4.41 -12.71 11.12
C ILE A 526 -3.29 -13.69 10.80
N LEU A 527 -3.57 -14.86 10.20
CA LEU A 527 -2.54 -15.80 9.75
C LEU A 527 -1.58 -15.17 8.73
N ILE A 528 -2.07 -14.28 7.86
CA ILE A 528 -1.23 -13.57 6.89
C ILE A 528 -0.38 -12.50 7.58
N ILE A 529 -0.94 -11.77 8.55
CA ILE A 529 -0.27 -10.60 9.15
C ILE A 529 0.58 -10.95 10.37
N ALA A 530 0.23 -11.99 11.14
CA ALA A 530 0.88 -12.33 12.40
C ALA A 530 2.41 -12.52 12.29
N PRO A 531 2.97 -13.13 11.24
CA PRO A 531 4.43 -13.23 11.09
C PRO A 531 5.15 -11.88 10.93
N GLN A 532 4.44 -10.81 10.52
CA GLN A 532 5.00 -9.47 10.37
C GLN A 532 5.13 -8.72 11.71
N ILE A 533 4.33 -9.10 12.72
CA ILE A 533 4.33 -8.44 14.03
C ILE A 533 5.71 -8.54 14.72
N PRO A 534 6.34 -9.73 14.88
CA PRO A 534 7.66 -9.81 15.51
C PRO A 534 8.76 -9.07 14.75
N ILE A 535 8.60 -8.87 13.44
CA ILE A 535 9.58 -8.16 12.60
C ILE A 535 9.56 -6.66 12.89
N LEU A 536 8.37 -6.07 12.94
CA LEU A 536 8.19 -4.63 13.20
C LEU A 536 8.55 -4.27 14.65
N ILE A 537 8.27 -5.19 15.56
CA ILE A 537 8.48 -5.05 17.00
C ILE A 537 9.75 -5.79 17.43
N ASN A 538 10.78 -5.78 16.56
CA ASN A 538 12.08 -6.32 16.94
C ASN A 538 12.60 -5.57 18.16
N ASN A 539 13.25 -6.25 19.11
CA ASN A 539 13.70 -5.63 20.36
C ASN A 539 12.59 -4.91 21.16
N TRP A 540 11.39 -5.49 21.29
CA TRP A 540 10.27 -4.95 22.07
C TRP A 540 10.63 -4.41 23.47
N ARG A 541 11.64 -4.99 24.13
CA ARG A 541 12.18 -4.48 25.41
C ARG A 541 12.81 -3.09 25.26
N ARG A 542 13.54 -2.82 24.17
CA ARG A 542 14.19 -1.54 23.85
C ARG A 542 13.41 -0.73 22.82
N ILE A 543 12.10 -0.59 23.04
CA ILE A 543 11.21 0.17 22.14
C ILE A 543 11.60 1.65 22.01
N ASN A 544 12.33 2.20 23.00
CA ASN A 544 12.85 3.57 22.96
C ASN A 544 13.80 3.81 21.77
N LEU A 545 14.53 2.79 21.29
CA LEU A 545 15.40 2.90 20.11
C LEU A 545 14.63 3.04 18.79
N HIS A 546 13.33 2.74 18.77
CA HIS A 546 12.52 2.86 17.57
C HIS A 546 12.12 4.32 17.34
N SER A 547 12.23 4.78 16.10
CA SER A 547 11.71 6.08 15.70
C SER A 547 10.18 6.12 15.81
N TRP A 548 9.60 7.28 16.11
CA TRP A 548 8.13 7.46 16.14
C TRP A 548 7.46 6.99 14.84
N ARG A 549 8.11 7.18 13.69
CA ARG A 549 7.63 6.67 12.40
C ARG A 549 7.41 5.16 12.42
N GLN A 550 8.38 4.39 12.92
CA GLN A 550 8.26 2.92 13.02
C GLN A 550 7.13 2.51 13.96
N ILE A 551 6.92 3.26 15.06
CA ILE A 551 5.78 3.05 15.96
C ILE A 551 4.47 3.27 15.22
N PHE A 552 4.31 4.37 14.48
CA PHE A 552 3.09 4.63 13.70
C PHE A 552 2.89 3.65 12.54
N THR A 553 3.95 3.12 11.93
CA THR A 553 3.85 1.98 11.00
C THR A 553 3.33 0.73 11.70
N GLY A 554 3.80 0.45 12.92
CA GLY A 554 3.27 -0.61 13.77
C GLY A 554 1.80 -0.39 14.13
N VAL A 555 1.40 0.84 14.45
CA VAL A 555 0.01 1.23 14.73
C VAL A 555 -0.90 0.91 13.55
N LEU A 556 -0.51 1.22 12.32
CA LEU A 556 -1.32 0.90 11.13
C LEU A 556 -1.53 -0.61 10.97
N LEU A 557 -0.51 -1.42 11.22
CA LEU A 557 -0.61 -2.87 11.10
C LEU A 557 -1.44 -3.48 12.23
N VAL A 558 -1.30 -2.99 13.47
CA VAL A 558 -2.15 -3.41 14.60
C VAL A 558 -3.61 -2.94 14.41
N ALA A 559 -3.83 -1.75 13.86
CA ALA A 559 -5.17 -1.23 13.53
C ALA A 559 -5.86 -2.10 12.47
N LEU A 560 -5.11 -2.59 11.48
CA LEU A 560 -5.62 -3.57 10.53
C LEU A 560 -6.10 -4.84 11.25
N LEU A 561 -5.35 -5.38 12.23
CA LEU A 561 -5.80 -6.54 13.02
C LEU A 561 -7.06 -6.24 13.84
N TYR A 562 -7.10 -5.09 14.52
CA TYR A 562 -8.24 -4.68 15.36
C TYR A 562 -9.50 -4.46 14.54
N SER A 563 -9.35 -4.02 13.29
CA SER A 563 -10.48 -3.83 12.38
C SER A 563 -11.23 -5.13 12.14
N PHE A 564 -10.53 -6.28 12.10
CA PHE A 564 -11.13 -7.60 11.91
C PHE A 564 -11.52 -8.28 13.22
N THR A 565 -10.70 -8.20 14.27
CA THR A 565 -11.06 -8.80 15.56
C THR A 565 -10.50 -8.03 16.75
N LEU A 566 -11.36 -7.81 17.74
CA LEU A 566 -10.98 -7.15 18.98
C LEU A 566 -10.29 -8.10 19.98
N VAL A 567 -10.22 -9.41 19.70
CA VAL A 567 -9.35 -10.34 20.46
C VAL A 567 -7.89 -9.90 20.34
N ALA A 568 -7.50 -9.36 19.17
CA ALA A 568 -6.16 -8.82 18.96
C ALA A 568 -5.83 -7.64 19.90
N PHE A 569 -6.83 -6.85 20.31
CA PHE A 569 -6.67 -5.82 21.33
C PHE A 569 -6.37 -6.42 22.70
N LEU A 570 -7.10 -7.45 23.12
CA LEU A 570 -6.84 -8.13 24.39
C LEU A 570 -5.44 -8.77 24.43
N ILE A 571 -4.99 -9.35 23.30
CA ILE A 571 -3.63 -9.87 23.16
C ILE A 571 -2.60 -8.75 23.33
N CYS A 572 -2.78 -7.63 22.62
CA CYS A 572 -1.86 -6.50 22.68
C CYS A 572 -1.82 -5.87 24.09
N LEU A 573 -2.99 -5.72 24.73
CA LEU A 573 -3.13 -5.24 26.10
C LEU A 573 -2.33 -6.11 27.07
N GLY A 574 -2.48 -7.44 26.98
CA GLY A 574 -1.73 -8.39 27.83
C GLY A 574 -0.21 -8.31 27.61
N LEU A 575 0.24 -8.22 26.36
CA LEU A 575 1.66 -8.09 26.02
C LEU A 575 2.26 -6.75 26.49
N VAL A 576 1.52 -5.65 26.36
CA VAL A 576 1.93 -4.33 26.83
C VAL A 576 1.97 -4.30 28.36
N ALA A 577 0.95 -4.81 29.04
CA ALA A 577 0.90 -4.88 30.50
C ALA A 577 2.09 -5.69 31.06
N PHE A 578 2.35 -6.88 30.50
CA PHE A 578 3.50 -7.70 30.89
C PHE A 578 4.84 -6.95 30.69
N ALA A 579 4.98 -6.24 29.57
CA ALA A 579 6.19 -5.50 29.28
C ALA A 579 6.37 -4.27 30.19
N LEU A 580 5.28 -3.58 30.56
CA LEU A 580 5.30 -2.44 31.47
C LEU A 580 5.74 -2.85 32.89
N VAL A 581 5.29 -4.00 33.38
CA VAL A 581 5.75 -4.55 34.66
C VAL A 581 7.25 -4.82 34.61
N GLY A 582 7.76 -5.39 33.51
CA GLY A 582 9.19 -5.61 33.32
C GLY A 582 10.01 -4.31 33.26
N ASP A 583 9.52 -3.29 32.56
CA ASP A 583 10.19 -1.98 32.49
C ASP A 583 10.23 -1.29 33.87
N TYR A 584 9.15 -1.37 34.64
CA TYR A 584 9.11 -0.79 35.99
C TYR A 584 10.14 -1.44 36.92
N GLN A 585 10.35 -2.75 36.81
CA GLN A 585 11.36 -3.47 37.58
C GLN A 585 12.80 -3.13 37.14
N GLU A 586 13.03 -2.94 35.83
CA GLU A 586 14.37 -2.69 35.26
C GLU A 586 14.82 -1.23 35.40
N LEU A 587 13.90 -0.26 35.24
CA LEU A 587 14.22 1.16 35.03
C LEU A 587 13.57 2.09 36.05
N SER A 588 13.22 1.59 37.24
CA SER A 588 12.62 2.42 38.31
C SER A 588 13.47 3.65 38.67
N THR A 589 14.79 3.58 38.49
CA THR A 589 15.75 4.67 38.75
C THR A 589 15.86 5.67 37.58
N ASP A 590 15.64 5.24 36.33
CA ASP A 590 15.89 6.04 35.12
C ASP A 590 14.58 6.51 34.46
N ARG A 591 13.94 7.50 35.11
CA ARG A 591 12.61 8.03 34.76
C ARG A 591 12.42 8.46 33.29
N PRO A 592 13.35 9.17 32.61
CA PRO A 592 13.09 9.64 31.25
C PRO A 592 12.94 8.50 30.24
N VAL A 593 13.77 7.46 30.35
CA VAL A 593 13.71 6.28 29.47
C VAL A 593 12.45 5.47 29.73
N LEU A 594 12.07 5.33 31.01
CA LEU A 594 10.82 4.67 31.41
C LEU A 594 9.59 5.36 30.79
N LEU A 595 9.50 6.69 30.90
CA LEU A 595 8.39 7.47 30.32
C LEU A 595 8.33 7.31 28.79
N GLU A 596 9.47 7.34 28.10
CA GLU A 596 9.50 7.15 26.65
C GLU A 596 8.99 5.76 26.23
N ARG A 597 9.38 4.70 26.95
CA ARG A 597 8.87 3.34 26.71
C ARG A 597 7.37 3.26 26.95
N ILE A 598 6.87 3.87 28.04
CA ILE A 598 5.44 3.93 28.36
C ILE A 598 4.67 4.63 27.24
N TYR A 599 5.12 5.80 26.79
CA TYR A 599 4.43 6.55 25.73
C TYR A 599 4.37 5.75 24.41
N LYS A 600 5.49 5.18 23.95
CA LYS A 600 5.51 4.42 22.68
C LYS A 600 4.62 3.17 22.73
N ARG A 601 4.60 2.43 23.85
CA ARG A 601 3.73 1.25 24.02
C ARG A 601 2.26 1.63 24.18
N SER A 602 1.98 2.72 24.90
CA SER A 602 0.62 3.24 25.04
C SER A 602 0.06 3.69 23.70
N VAL A 603 0.86 4.33 22.85
CA VAL A 603 0.47 4.67 21.48
C VAL A 603 0.22 3.43 20.63
N LEU A 604 1.06 2.39 20.73
CA LEU A 604 0.84 1.13 19.99
C LEU A 604 -0.45 0.41 20.42
N LEU A 605 -0.88 0.57 21.67
CA LEU A 605 -2.13 -0.01 22.19
C LEU A 605 -3.37 0.84 21.86
N LEU A 606 -3.32 2.14 22.17
CA LEU A 606 -4.49 3.02 22.16
C LEU A 606 -4.78 3.59 20.77
N ALA A 607 -3.76 3.94 19.97
CA ALA A 607 -3.99 4.55 18.67
C ALA A 607 -4.76 3.61 17.70
N PRO A 608 -4.45 2.29 17.60
CA PRO A 608 -5.26 1.36 16.82
C PRO A 608 -6.71 1.23 17.31
N PHE A 609 -6.92 1.32 18.63
CA PHE A 609 -8.25 1.29 19.23
C PHE A 609 -9.07 2.54 18.86
N ILE A 610 -8.43 3.71 18.81
CA ILE A 610 -9.06 4.96 18.35
C ILE A 610 -9.34 4.93 16.84
N LEU A 611 -8.42 4.40 16.03
CA LEU A 611 -8.59 4.29 14.57
C LEU A 611 -9.75 3.37 14.15
N THR A 612 -10.18 2.48 15.03
CA THR A 612 -11.29 1.54 14.80
C THR A 612 -12.59 2.00 15.51
N ALA A 613 -12.60 3.23 16.04
CA ALA A 613 -13.79 3.84 16.60
C ALA A 613 -14.81 4.15 15.48
N PRO A 614 -16.13 4.07 15.76
CA PRO A 614 -16.74 3.81 17.05
C PRO A 614 -16.94 2.32 17.40
N TYR A 615 -16.66 1.39 16.47
CA TYR A 615 -16.86 -0.04 16.68
C TYR A 615 -16.09 -0.59 17.90
N SER A 616 -14.85 -0.14 18.09
CA SER A 616 -14.01 -0.48 19.25
C SER A 616 -14.59 0.00 20.58
N PHE A 617 -15.11 1.23 20.64
CA PHE A 617 -15.73 1.79 21.84
C PHE A 617 -17.06 1.11 22.19
N GLU A 618 -17.80 0.64 21.20
CA GLU A 618 -19.04 -0.11 21.42
C GLU A 618 -18.77 -1.45 22.14
N ALA A 619 -17.59 -2.05 21.96
CA ALA A 619 -17.18 -3.24 22.70
C ALA A 619 -16.96 -2.98 24.20
N LEU A 620 -16.72 -1.74 24.62
CA LEU A 620 -16.67 -1.39 26.05
C LEU A 620 -18.07 -1.45 26.69
N LEU A 621 -19.11 -1.13 25.92
CA LEU A 621 -20.51 -1.24 26.36
C LEU A 621 -21.01 -2.69 26.29
N ILE A 622 -20.53 -3.45 25.30
CA ILE A 622 -20.90 -4.86 25.08
C ILE A 622 -19.62 -5.73 25.05
N PRO A 623 -19.14 -6.21 26.21
CA PRO A 623 -17.86 -6.93 26.30
C PRO A 623 -17.78 -8.22 25.48
N SER A 624 -18.91 -8.85 25.14
CA SER A 624 -18.91 -10.05 24.29
C SER A 624 -18.34 -9.79 22.89
N ARG A 625 -18.31 -8.54 22.43
CA ARG A 625 -17.70 -8.15 21.15
C ARG A 625 -16.19 -8.31 21.11
N PHE A 626 -15.51 -8.30 22.25
CA PHE A 626 -14.07 -8.57 22.28
C PHE A 626 -13.74 -10.00 21.82
N LEU A 627 -14.69 -10.93 21.91
CA LEU A 627 -14.51 -12.35 21.60
C LEU A 627 -15.24 -12.80 20.32
N SER A 628 -15.98 -11.91 19.66
CA SER A 628 -16.66 -12.21 18.40
C SER A 628 -15.74 -12.03 17.19
N GLU A 629 -15.91 -12.88 16.19
CA GLU A 629 -15.31 -12.71 14.87
C GLU A 629 -16.35 -12.20 13.85
N PRO A 630 -15.91 -11.53 12.77
CA PRO A 630 -16.78 -11.08 11.70
C PRO A 630 -17.54 -12.24 11.04
N GLY A 631 -18.81 -11.99 10.74
CA GLY A 631 -19.67 -12.93 10.04
C GLY A 631 -20.59 -13.73 10.95
N LEU A 632 -21.03 -14.90 10.48
CA LEU A 632 -21.99 -15.73 11.20
C LEU A 632 -21.34 -16.42 12.41
N SER A 633 -22.07 -16.44 13.52
CA SER A 633 -21.66 -17.10 14.75
C SER A 633 -21.68 -18.63 14.58
N VAL A 634 -20.52 -19.23 14.34
CA VAL A 634 -20.32 -20.68 14.29
C VAL A 634 -19.54 -21.11 15.55
N PRO A 635 -19.98 -22.15 16.28
CA PRO A 635 -19.34 -22.56 17.52
C PRO A 635 -17.92 -23.11 17.29
N GLY A 636 -17.01 -22.77 18.20
CA GLY A 636 -15.66 -23.33 18.26
C GLY A 636 -15.60 -24.75 18.85
N GLY A 637 -14.39 -25.31 18.84
CA GLY A 637 -14.07 -26.61 19.42
C GLY A 637 -14.06 -26.68 20.94
N VAL A 638 -13.94 -27.89 21.45
CA VAL A 638 -13.76 -28.20 22.87
C VAL A 638 -12.29 -28.14 23.26
N ALA A 639 -12.03 -27.92 24.55
CA ALA A 639 -10.70 -27.73 25.13
C ALA A 639 -9.66 -28.81 24.73
N HIS A 640 -10.03 -30.09 24.69
CA HIS A 640 -9.08 -31.16 24.35
C HIS A 640 -8.60 -31.10 22.90
N VAL A 641 -9.43 -30.64 21.96
CA VAL A 641 -9.05 -30.47 20.55
C VAL A 641 -8.13 -29.24 20.40
N VAL A 642 -8.43 -28.17 21.15
CA VAL A 642 -7.65 -26.92 21.19
C VAL A 642 -6.24 -27.15 21.75
N LEU A 643 -6.09 -28.02 22.76
CA LEU A 643 -4.79 -28.36 23.34
C LEU A 643 -3.80 -28.89 22.29
N PHE A 644 -4.30 -29.67 21.32
CA PHE A 644 -3.51 -30.21 20.22
C PHE A 644 -3.46 -29.28 18.99
N GLY A 645 -3.65 -27.97 19.17
CA GLY A 645 -3.50 -26.97 18.11
C GLY A 645 -4.63 -26.94 17.08
N ASN A 646 -5.73 -27.68 17.28
CA ASN A 646 -6.89 -27.69 16.40
C ASN A 646 -8.01 -26.82 17.01
N PRO A 647 -8.48 -25.75 16.32
CA PRO A 647 -9.53 -24.89 16.87
C PRO A 647 -10.89 -25.59 17.02
N GLY A 648 -11.09 -26.74 16.36
CA GLY A 648 -12.35 -27.49 16.30
C GLY A 648 -13.49 -26.73 15.59
N GLY A 649 -14.69 -27.32 15.59
CA GLY A 649 -15.86 -26.78 14.89
C GLY A 649 -15.93 -27.19 13.41
N ASP A 650 -16.94 -26.71 12.71
CA ASP A 650 -17.20 -27.14 11.32
C ASP A 650 -16.05 -26.74 10.38
N GLY A 651 -15.57 -27.69 9.57
CA GLY A 651 -14.44 -27.49 8.66
C GLY A 651 -13.06 -27.67 9.26
N SER A 652 -12.95 -27.98 10.57
CA SER A 652 -11.68 -28.30 11.22
C SER A 652 -11.15 -29.69 10.84
N LEU A 653 -9.89 -29.98 11.20
CA LEU A 653 -9.33 -31.32 11.06
C LEU A 653 -10.04 -32.31 12.02
N PRO A 654 -10.07 -33.62 11.70
CA PRO A 654 -10.58 -34.64 12.60
C PRO A 654 -9.80 -34.69 13.92
N TRP A 655 -10.46 -35.13 14.99
CA TRP A 655 -9.86 -35.16 16.34
C TRP A 655 -8.64 -36.08 16.45
N TRP A 656 -8.58 -37.16 15.64
CA TRP A 656 -7.48 -38.12 15.62
C TRP A 656 -6.20 -37.58 14.94
N LEU A 657 -6.30 -36.46 14.21
CA LEU A 657 -5.17 -35.85 13.54
C LEU A 657 -4.48 -34.83 14.48
N ILE A 658 -3.69 -35.35 15.42
CA ILE A 658 -3.05 -34.60 16.50
C ILE A 658 -1.87 -33.77 15.98
N SER A 659 -1.89 -32.45 16.21
CA SER A 659 -0.78 -31.58 15.80
C SER A 659 0.46 -31.77 16.70
N PRO A 660 1.69 -31.77 16.15
CA PRO A 660 2.92 -31.78 16.94
C PRO A 660 3.17 -30.46 17.72
N LEU A 661 2.28 -29.47 17.62
CA LEU A 661 2.41 -28.15 18.24
C LEU A 661 2.78 -28.21 19.73
N LEU A 662 2.01 -28.95 20.52
CA LEU A 662 2.23 -29.06 21.97
C LEU A 662 3.60 -29.69 22.26
N LEU A 663 3.94 -30.77 21.54
CA LEU A 663 5.20 -31.48 21.67
C LEU A 663 6.39 -30.55 21.37
N ILE A 664 6.31 -29.76 20.29
CA ILE A 664 7.36 -28.81 19.91
C ILE A 664 7.53 -27.71 20.98
N LEU A 665 6.43 -27.16 21.51
CA LEU A 665 6.49 -26.14 22.57
C LEU A 665 7.12 -26.70 23.85
N VAL A 666 6.73 -27.91 24.28
CA VAL A 666 7.31 -28.55 25.47
C VAL A 666 8.80 -28.81 25.28
N LEU A 667 9.21 -29.39 24.15
CA LEU A 667 10.63 -29.62 23.85
C LEU A 667 11.44 -28.33 23.80
N ALA A 668 10.85 -27.25 23.27
CA ALA A 668 11.50 -25.95 23.18
C ALA A 668 11.73 -25.27 24.53
N LEU A 669 10.88 -25.51 25.54
CA LEU A 669 11.07 -24.98 26.90
C LEU A 669 12.33 -25.51 27.59
N PHE A 670 12.78 -26.72 27.23
CA PHE A 670 13.97 -27.38 27.77
C PHE A 670 15.19 -27.32 26.83
N SER A 671 15.09 -26.60 25.72
CA SER A 671 16.16 -26.47 24.72
C SER A 671 17.02 -25.23 24.98
N THR A 672 17.28 -24.42 23.96
CA THR A 672 18.13 -23.23 24.05
C THR A 672 17.41 -22.02 24.65
N SER A 673 18.16 -21.06 25.19
CA SER A 673 17.60 -19.83 25.79
C SER A 673 16.69 -19.04 24.83
N LYS A 674 17.03 -19.00 23.53
CA LYS A 674 16.19 -18.35 22.51
C LYS A 674 14.90 -19.13 22.25
N ALA A 675 15.00 -20.45 22.05
CA ALA A 675 13.83 -21.31 21.83
C ALA A 675 12.88 -21.30 23.05
N LYS A 676 13.44 -21.29 24.27
CA LYS A 676 12.68 -21.22 25.53
C LYS A 676 11.81 -19.96 25.62
N VAL A 677 12.35 -18.80 25.27
CA VAL A 677 11.58 -17.53 25.30
C VAL A 677 10.45 -17.55 24.28
N ILE A 678 10.71 -18.03 23.06
CA ILE A 678 9.68 -18.15 22.01
C ILE A 678 8.59 -19.14 22.46
N ALA A 679 8.98 -20.29 23.02
CA ALA A 679 8.06 -21.30 23.52
C ALA A 679 7.22 -20.78 24.69
N LEU A 680 7.76 -19.93 25.57
CA LEU A 680 6.99 -19.32 26.66
C LEU A 680 5.82 -18.48 26.13
N TYR A 681 6.07 -17.64 25.11
CA TYR A 681 5.00 -16.88 24.45
C TYR A 681 3.97 -17.82 23.79
N GLY A 682 4.45 -18.85 23.08
CA GLY A 682 3.57 -19.84 22.44
C GLY A 682 2.69 -20.61 23.42
N SER A 683 3.26 -21.07 24.52
CA SER A 683 2.52 -21.73 25.61
C SER A 683 1.53 -20.79 26.28
N GLY A 684 1.88 -19.51 26.46
CA GLY A 684 0.95 -18.49 26.96
C GLY A 684 -0.27 -18.33 26.05
N PHE A 685 -0.08 -18.20 24.74
CA PHE A 685 -1.17 -18.17 23.77
C PHE A 685 -2.04 -19.42 23.81
N LEU A 686 -1.42 -20.61 23.90
CA LEU A 686 -2.12 -21.88 23.99
C LEU A 686 -2.97 -21.98 25.27
N SER A 687 -2.44 -21.56 26.42
CA SER A 687 -3.17 -21.55 27.69
C SER A 687 -4.38 -20.61 27.66
N VAL A 688 -4.24 -19.40 27.10
CA VAL A 688 -5.38 -18.47 26.96
C VAL A 688 -6.41 -19.02 25.98
N ALA A 689 -5.99 -19.63 24.87
CA ALA A 689 -6.90 -20.33 23.95
C ALA A 689 -7.67 -21.45 24.67
N LEU A 690 -6.99 -22.27 25.47
CA LEU A 690 -7.62 -23.36 26.22
C LEU A 690 -8.69 -22.82 27.19
N LEU A 691 -8.35 -21.77 27.95
CA LEU A 691 -9.29 -21.12 28.87
C LEU A 691 -10.51 -20.56 28.13
N LEU A 692 -10.29 -19.84 27.03
CA LEU A 692 -11.39 -19.22 26.27
C LEU A 692 -12.29 -20.25 25.56
N SER A 693 -11.76 -21.42 25.18
CA SER A 693 -12.55 -22.50 24.56
C SER A 693 -13.67 -23.05 25.45
N ALA A 694 -13.55 -22.87 26.77
CA ALA A 694 -14.56 -23.30 27.73
C ALA A 694 -15.75 -22.34 27.83
N PHE A 695 -15.60 -21.09 27.36
CA PHE A 695 -16.65 -20.08 27.45
C PHE A 695 -17.61 -20.16 26.26
N SER A 696 -18.87 -19.81 26.51
CA SER A 696 -19.88 -19.59 25.48
C SER A 696 -20.42 -18.17 25.57
N ILE A 697 -20.54 -17.52 24.42
CA ILE A 697 -21.00 -16.13 24.31
C ILE A 697 -22.25 -16.06 23.44
N ALA A 698 -23.12 -15.09 23.74
CA ALA A 698 -24.20 -14.69 22.86
C ALA A 698 -23.71 -13.49 22.02
N THR A 699 -23.81 -13.63 20.70
CA THR A 699 -23.50 -12.59 19.72
C THR A 699 -24.78 -11.94 19.21
N HIS A 700 -24.65 -10.84 18.48
CA HIS A 700 -25.81 -10.17 17.90
C HIS A 700 -26.43 -11.02 16.79
N GLY A 701 -27.73 -10.88 16.56
CA GLY A 701 -28.45 -11.62 15.51
C GLY A 701 -28.73 -13.10 15.78
N ASP A 702 -28.16 -13.71 16.83
CA ASP A 702 -28.43 -15.10 17.25
C ASP A 702 -29.05 -15.15 18.65
N ALA A 703 -30.03 -16.03 18.86
CA ALA A 703 -30.61 -16.31 20.18
C ALA A 703 -29.78 -17.31 20.99
N GLY A 704 -28.97 -18.13 20.31
CA GLY A 704 -28.15 -19.17 20.94
C GLY A 704 -26.84 -18.66 21.55
N ARG A 705 -26.33 -19.37 22.56
CA ARG A 705 -24.95 -19.21 23.03
C ARG A 705 -24.03 -20.14 22.23
N ALA A 706 -23.01 -19.59 21.59
CA ALA A 706 -22.00 -20.36 20.85
C ALA A 706 -20.67 -20.38 21.62
N ARG A 707 -19.93 -21.49 21.52
CA ARG A 707 -18.56 -21.56 22.07
C ARG A 707 -17.64 -20.58 21.35
N VAL A 708 -16.78 -19.90 22.11
CA VAL A 708 -15.82 -18.93 21.58
C VAL A 708 -14.86 -19.62 20.60
N TRP A 709 -14.62 -18.98 19.46
CA TRP A 709 -13.61 -19.44 18.52
C TRP A 709 -12.21 -19.03 18.99
N THR A 710 -11.31 -20.00 19.14
CA THR A 710 -9.96 -19.79 19.67
C THR A 710 -8.87 -19.80 18.60
N GLY A 711 -9.24 -19.97 17.33
CA GLY A 711 -8.29 -20.03 16.21
C GLY A 711 -7.38 -18.82 16.13
N THR A 712 -7.92 -17.61 16.36
CA THR A 712 -7.14 -16.36 16.41
C THR A 712 -5.97 -16.43 17.42
N LEU A 713 -6.16 -17.04 18.60
CA LEU A 713 -5.10 -17.21 19.59
C LEU A 713 -4.14 -18.35 19.23
N LEU A 714 -4.66 -19.42 18.64
CA LEU A 714 -3.84 -20.53 18.15
C LEU A 714 -2.89 -20.10 17.01
N VAL A 715 -3.18 -19.01 16.28
CA VAL A 715 -2.20 -18.43 15.34
C VAL A 715 -0.90 -18.04 16.05
N GLY A 716 -0.99 -17.40 17.23
CA GLY A 716 0.18 -17.04 18.02
C GLY A 716 0.95 -18.27 18.51
N ALA A 717 0.22 -19.31 18.97
CA ALA A 717 0.82 -20.56 19.41
C ALA A 717 1.50 -21.35 18.27
N THR A 718 0.85 -21.44 17.10
CA THR A 718 1.39 -22.12 15.91
C THR A 718 2.64 -21.42 15.37
N LEU A 719 2.61 -20.08 15.27
CA LEU A 719 3.76 -19.29 14.84
C LEU A 719 4.96 -19.48 15.78
N ALA A 720 4.72 -19.42 17.10
CA ALA A 720 5.76 -19.62 18.11
C ALA A 720 6.32 -21.04 18.09
N ALA A 721 5.48 -22.06 17.95
CA ALA A 721 5.91 -23.45 17.85
C ALA A 721 6.82 -23.67 16.62
N ILE A 722 6.43 -23.17 15.45
CA ILE A 722 7.22 -23.32 14.22
C ILE A 722 8.53 -22.52 14.33
N ALA A 723 8.50 -21.28 14.84
CA ALA A 723 9.70 -20.48 15.05
C ALA A 723 10.68 -21.16 16.03
N ALA A 724 10.16 -21.71 17.14
CA ALA A 724 10.97 -22.47 18.09
C ALA A 724 11.54 -23.75 17.46
N GLY A 725 10.75 -24.47 16.68
CA GLY A 725 11.18 -25.66 15.94
C GLY A 725 12.32 -25.35 14.97
N VAL A 726 12.25 -24.24 14.23
CA VAL A 726 13.33 -23.78 13.34
C VAL A 726 14.61 -23.47 14.12
N VAL A 727 14.52 -22.75 15.24
CA VAL A 727 15.68 -22.44 16.09
C VAL A 727 16.33 -23.71 16.67
N ILE A 728 15.52 -24.70 17.03
CA ILE A 728 16.00 -26.00 17.48
C ILE A 728 16.72 -26.72 16.34
N LEU A 729 16.07 -26.90 15.19
CA LEU A 729 16.62 -27.65 14.05
C LEU A 729 17.91 -27.05 13.50
N ASP A 730 18.00 -25.72 13.45
CA ASP A 730 19.19 -25.00 12.96
C ASP A 730 20.44 -25.34 13.77
N ARG A 731 20.32 -25.37 15.10
CA ARG A 731 21.42 -25.77 15.99
C ARG A 731 21.62 -27.28 16.05
N LEU A 732 20.53 -28.03 16.05
CA LEU A 732 20.55 -29.47 16.21
C LEU A 732 21.27 -30.13 15.03
N ARG A 733 21.17 -29.58 13.81
CA ARG A 733 21.99 -29.99 12.66
C ARG A 733 23.50 -29.90 12.94
N ALA A 734 23.98 -28.77 13.46
CA ALA A 734 25.40 -28.58 13.76
C ALA A 734 25.89 -29.57 14.82
N VAL A 735 25.07 -29.80 15.86
CA VAL A 735 25.40 -30.75 16.93
C VAL A 735 25.38 -32.20 16.45
N LEU A 736 24.37 -32.62 15.68
CA LEU A 736 24.23 -33.99 15.19
C LEU A 736 25.40 -34.40 14.29
N VAL A 737 25.88 -33.49 13.44
CA VAL A 737 27.04 -33.75 12.55
C VAL A 737 28.32 -33.99 13.34
N SER A 738 28.48 -33.30 14.48
CA SER A 738 29.67 -33.42 15.34
C SER A 738 29.61 -34.54 16.39
N SER A 739 28.49 -35.27 16.49
CA SER A 739 28.26 -36.22 17.58
C SER A 739 27.98 -37.64 17.08
N ASN A 740 28.49 -38.63 17.81
CA ASN A 740 28.17 -40.05 17.58
C ASN A 740 26.67 -40.31 17.80
N PHE A 741 26.14 -41.34 17.14
CA PHE A 741 24.73 -41.71 17.23
C PHE A 741 24.29 -41.91 18.70
N HIS A 742 23.32 -41.13 19.15
CA HIS A 742 22.80 -41.18 20.52
C HIS A 742 21.28 -40.97 20.54
N TYR A 743 20.63 -41.10 21.70
CA TYR A 743 19.16 -40.91 21.85
C TYR A 743 18.63 -39.59 21.26
N ARG A 744 19.46 -38.54 21.14
CA ARG A 744 19.09 -37.25 20.55
C ARG A 744 18.85 -37.35 19.04
N HIS A 745 19.59 -38.20 18.32
CA HIS A 745 19.37 -38.51 16.90
C HIS A 745 18.02 -39.20 16.72
N VAL A 746 17.70 -40.17 17.58
CA VAL A 746 16.42 -40.90 17.56
C VAL A 746 15.25 -39.95 17.83
N LEU A 747 15.36 -39.09 18.85
CA LEU A 747 14.30 -38.13 19.20
C LEU A 747 14.07 -37.09 18.10
N ALA A 748 15.15 -36.59 17.47
CA ALA A 748 15.05 -35.65 16.36
C ALA A 748 14.44 -36.29 15.11
N ALA A 749 14.84 -37.53 14.79
CA ALA A 749 14.26 -38.31 13.69
C ALA A 749 12.77 -38.59 13.93
N LEU A 750 12.40 -38.96 15.16
CA LEU A 750 11.01 -39.17 15.56
C LEU A 750 10.18 -37.88 15.42
N LEU A 751 10.70 -36.74 15.86
CA LEU A 751 10.02 -35.44 15.72
C LEU A 751 9.80 -35.07 14.25
N LEU A 752 10.82 -35.24 13.41
CA LEU A 752 10.72 -35.00 11.96
C LEU A 752 9.72 -35.96 11.31
N PHE A 753 9.75 -37.24 11.68
CA PHE A 753 8.82 -38.25 11.17
C PHE A 753 7.37 -37.92 11.54
N ILE A 754 7.10 -37.61 12.81
CA ILE A 754 5.76 -37.20 13.28
C ILE A 754 5.28 -35.95 12.52
N THR A 755 6.16 -34.95 12.36
CA THR A 755 5.82 -33.70 11.66
C THR A 755 5.55 -33.93 10.17
N ALA A 756 6.36 -34.77 9.52
CA ALA A 756 6.19 -35.12 8.10
C ALA A 756 4.91 -35.95 7.87
N LEU A 757 4.69 -36.99 8.68
CA LEU A 757 3.49 -37.81 8.63
C LEU A 757 2.23 -36.97 8.84
N TYR A 758 2.25 -36.08 9.85
CA TYR A 758 1.16 -35.14 10.11
C TYR A 758 0.89 -34.22 8.91
N SER A 759 1.94 -33.67 8.29
CA SER A 759 1.82 -32.77 7.14
C SER A 759 1.21 -33.49 5.93
N ILE A 760 1.63 -34.72 5.65
CA ILE A 760 1.08 -35.56 4.58
C ILE A 760 -0.41 -35.85 4.82
N LEU A 761 -0.77 -36.24 6.04
CA LEU A 761 -2.17 -36.51 6.41
C LEU A 761 -3.05 -35.25 6.33
N CYS A 762 -2.54 -34.08 6.74
CA CYS A 762 -3.25 -32.80 6.62
C CYS A 762 -3.51 -32.44 5.15
N VAL A 763 -2.50 -32.59 4.29
CA VAL A 763 -2.63 -32.36 2.84
C VAL A 763 -3.62 -33.34 2.22
N GLY A 764 -3.51 -34.63 2.57
CA GLY A 764 -4.44 -35.67 2.11
C GLY A 764 -5.89 -35.37 2.51
N TRP A 765 -6.12 -34.96 3.76
CA TRP A 765 -7.44 -34.54 4.22
C TRP A 765 -7.95 -33.30 3.48
N SER A 766 -7.11 -32.27 3.33
CA SER A 766 -7.47 -31.01 2.65
C SER A 766 -7.93 -31.22 1.21
N ILE A 767 -7.26 -32.11 0.47
CA ILE A 767 -7.61 -32.44 -0.93
C ILE A 767 -8.88 -33.30 -1.03
N THR A 768 -9.10 -34.21 -0.08
CA THR A 768 -10.21 -35.18 -0.11
C THR A 768 -11.46 -34.61 0.55
N ALA A 769 -11.65 -34.86 1.85
CA ALA A 769 -12.83 -34.44 2.62
C ALA A 769 -12.87 -32.91 2.87
N GLY A 770 -11.71 -32.26 2.95
CA GLY A 770 -11.60 -30.81 3.12
C GLY A 770 -12.11 -30.01 1.92
N ALA A 771 -12.08 -30.58 0.71
CA ALA A 771 -12.59 -29.93 -0.48
C ALA A 771 -14.13 -29.85 -0.53
N THR A 772 -14.82 -30.72 0.23
CA THR A 772 -16.26 -30.62 0.54
C THR A 772 -16.44 -29.85 1.85
N SER A 773 -15.83 -28.67 1.95
CA SER A 773 -15.89 -27.80 3.13
C SER A 773 -17.24 -27.11 3.29
N PRO A 774 -17.53 -26.53 4.47
CA PRO A 774 -18.69 -25.65 4.66
C PRO A 774 -18.75 -24.47 3.67
N VAL A 775 -17.61 -23.85 3.34
CA VAL A 775 -17.55 -22.78 2.32
C VAL A 775 -17.48 -23.40 0.93
N GLN A 776 -18.46 -23.11 0.10
CA GLN A 776 -18.51 -23.57 -1.30
C GLN A 776 -19.08 -22.47 -2.20
N SER A 777 -18.89 -22.64 -3.51
CA SER A 777 -19.59 -21.83 -4.50
C SER A 777 -21.09 -22.18 -4.48
N SER A 778 -21.95 -21.21 -4.17
CA SER A 778 -23.41 -21.43 -4.15
C SER A 778 -24.06 -20.95 -5.44
N ARG A 779 -24.97 -21.76 -5.99
CA ARG A 779 -25.94 -21.39 -7.05
C ARG A 779 -27.39 -21.31 -6.55
N SER A 780 -27.68 -21.46 -5.26
CA SER A 780 -29.05 -21.43 -4.74
C SER A 780 -29.29 -20.28 -3.77
N THR A 781 -30.16 -19.35 -4.18
CA THR A 781 -30.82 -18.38 -3.30
C THR A 781 -31.59 -19.16 -2.23
N VAL A 782 -31.37 -18.85 -0.95
CA VAL A 782 -32.01 -19.60 0.15
C VAL A 782 -33.51 -19.28 0.24
N MET A 783 -33.96 -18.15 -0.31
CA MET A 783 -35.36 -17.71 -0.29
C MET A 783 -36.05 -17.89 -1.66
N PRO A 784 -37.37 -18.22 -1.67
CA PRO A 784 -38.21 -18.11 -2.86
C PRO A 784 -38.16 -16.72 -3.50
N ALA A 785 -38.13 -16.66 -4.83
CA ALA A 785 -37.95 -15.42 -5.58
C ALA A 785 -39.02 -14.34 -5.34
N PHE A 786 -40.22 -14.70 -4.86
CA PHE A 786 -41.26 -13.71 -4.57
C PHE A 786 -41.01 -12.96 -3.25
N LEU A 787 -40.36 -13.59 -2.26
CA LEU A 787 -40.00 -12.93 -1.00
C LEU A 787 -38.90 -11.89 -1.21
N SER A 788 -38.06 -12.06 -2.24
CA SER A 788 -37.00 -11.11 -2.57
C SER A 788 -37.44 -9.87 -3.35
N VAL A 789 -38.69 -9.86 -3.83
CA VAL A 789 -39.31 -8.70 -4.47
C VAL A 789 -39.79 -7.69 -3.41
N GLU A 790 -40.32 -8.16 -2.28
CA GLU A 790 -40.81 -7.31 -1.18
C GLU A 790 -39.69 -6.95 -0.18
N ARG A 791 -38.71 -6.14 -0.60
CA ARG A 791 -37.48 -5.83 0.18
C ARG A 791 -37.72 -5.23 1.56
N ASP A 792 -38.79 -4.47 1.76
CA ASP A 792 -39.10 -3.83 3.05
C ASP A 792 -39.90 -4.73 4.02
N THR A 793 -40.20 -5.96 3.62
CA THR A 793 -40.99 -6.86 4.44
C THR A 793 -40.13 -7.76 5.30
N LYS A 794 -40.47 -7.84 6.59
CA LYS A 794 -39.80 -8.72 7.54
C LYS A 794 -40.33 -10.14 7.39
N THR A 795 -39.40 -11.07 7.17
CA THR A 795 -39.67 -12.50 7.11
C THR A 795 -38.91 -13.22 8.21
N LEU A 796 -39.62 -13.94 9.06
CA LEU A 796 -39.01 -14.83 10.05
C LEU A 796 -38.59 -16.12 9.36
N VAL A 797 -37.30 -16.43 9.34
CA VAL A 797 -36.76 -17.65 8.72
C VAL A 797 -36.39 -18.66 9.79
N LEU A 798 -36.99 -19.85 9.72
CA LEU A 798 -36.68 -21.01 10.54
C LEU A 798 -35.79 -21.98 9.76
N ARG A 799 -34.65 -22.38 10.35
CA ARG A 799 -33.70 -23.33 9.76
C ARG A 799 -33.14 -24.29 10.81
N ASN A 800 -32.82 -25.50 10.38
CA ASN A 800 -32.04 -26.43 11.20
C ASN A 800 -30.54 -26.15 11.04
N VAL A 801 -29.83 -26.04 12.17
CA VAL A 801 -28.38 -25.82 12.23
C VAL A 801 -27.76 -26.81 13.21
N GLY A 802 -26.66 -27.44 12.77
CA GLY A 802 -25.90 -28.41 13.57
C GLY A 802 -25.48 -29.65 12.78
N SER A 803 -24.52 -30.38 13.34
CA SER A 803 -24.04 -31.66 12.81
C SER A 803 -25.07 -32.77 13.03
N SER A 804 -24.94 -33.87 12.28
CA SER A 804 -25.91 -34.97 12.12
C SER A 804 -26.51 -35.54 13.43
N GLY A 805 -25.83 -35.40 14.57
CA GLY A 805 -26.26 -35.90 15.88
C GLY A 805 -26.87 -34.88 16.85
N ALA A 806 -26.84 -33.57 16.55
CA ALA A 806 -27.39 -32.51 17.41
C ALA A 806 -27.91 -31.34 16.56
N LYS A 807 -29.09 -31.52 15.94
CA LYS A 807 -29.74 -30.46 15.16
C LYS A 807 -30.51 -29.54 16.10
N SER A 808 -30.14 -28.26 16.10
CA SER A 808 -30.87 -27.20 16.78
C SER A 808 -31.65 -26.37 15.77
N ILE A 809 -32.85 -25.92 16.14
CA ILE A 809 -33.60 -24.99 15.30
C ILE A 809 -33.13 -23.58 15.63
N GLN A 810 -32.65 -22.88 14.60
CA GLN A 810 -32.32 -21.46 14.67
C GLN A 810 -33.34 -20.65 13.90
N TYR A 811 -33.54 -19.41 14.33
CA TYR A 811 -34.31 -18.44 13.58
C TYR A 811 -33.57 -17.11 13.44
N TYR A 812 -33.86 -16.41 12.34
CA TYR A 812 -33.42 -15.05 12.09
C TYR A 812 -34.48 -14.29 11.30
N ILE A 813 -34.42 -12.97 11.31
CA ILE A 813 -35.34 -12.12 10.55
C ILE A 813 -34.60 -11.59 9.32
N SER A 814 -35.12 -11.91 8.14
CA SER A 814 -34.64 -11.45 6.82
C SER A 814 -35.55 -10.38 6.24
N ARG A 815 -35.00 -9.54 5.35
CA ARG A 815 -35.69 -8.48 4.60
C ARG A 815 -35.52 -8.66 3.10
N GLY A 816 -36.08 -9.74 2.57
CA GLY A 816 -36.06 -10.05 1.13
C GLY A 816 -34.71 -10.51 0.55
N GLN A 817 -33.62 -10.50 1.32
CA GLN A 817 -32.33 -11.04 0.88
C GLN A 817 -31.68 -11.89 1.97
N ASP A 818 -30.77 -12.76 1.55
CA ASP A 818 -29.92 -13.50 2.49
C ASP A 818 -28.99 -12.53 3.21
N ILE A 819 -28.65 -12.86 4.46
CA ILE A 819 -27.78 -12.03 5.28
C ILE A 819 -26.44 -11.79 4.58
N SER A 820 -26.16 -10.52 4.32
CA SER A 820 -25.02 -10.11 3.51
C SER A 820 -23.78 -9.88 4.37
N LEU A 821 -22.61 -9.82 3.73
CA LEU A 821 -21.34 -9.59 4.40
C LEU A 821 -21.38 -8.27 5.20
N GLY A 822 -21.15 -8.35 6.51
CA GLY A 822 -21.14 -7.20 7.42
C GLY A 822 -22.41 -7.01 8.24
N GLU A 823 -23.56 -7.49 7.74
CA GLU A 823 -24.83 -7.44 8.46
C GLU A 823 -24.84 -8.19 9.79
N PRO A 824 -24.21 -9.39 9.94
CA PRO A 824 -24.16 -10.07 11.24
C PRO A 824 -23.49 -9.25 12.34
N ASP A 825 -22.50 -8.42 11.99
CA ASP A 825 -21.71 -7.66 12.95
C ASP A 825 -22.47 -6.44 13.50
N VAL A 826 -23.42 -5.91 12.71
CA VAL A 826 -24.28 -4.78 13.08
C VAL A 826 -25.68 -5.21 13.48
N ALA A 827 -26.00 -6.51 13.45
CA ALA A 827 -27.32 -7.00 13.80
C ALA A 827 -27.74 -6.54 15.21
N PRO A 828 -29.03 -6.27 15.46
CA PRO A 828 -29.49 -5.98 16.81
C PRO A 828 -29.53 -7.27 17.65
N ARG A 829 -29.61 -7.13 18.96
CA ARG A 829 -29.99 -8.26 19.83
C ARG A 829 -31.43 -8.66 19.52
N GLN A 830 -31.70 -9.96 19.50
CA GLN A 830 -33.06 -10.43 19.23
C GLN A 830 -34.01 -10.07 20.38
N THR A 831 -35.22 -9.63 20.03
CA THR A 831 -36.28 -9.23 20.95
C THR A 831 -36.84 -10.46 21.67
N LYS A 832 -36.88 -10.44 23.01
CA LYS A 832 -37.26 -11.62 23.83
C LYS A 832 -38.65 -12.14 23.46
N GLU A 833 -39.58 -11.24 23.19
CA GLU A 833 -40.96 -11.54 22.83
C GLU A 833 -41.04 -12.31 21.50
N ILE A 834 -40.17 -11.97 20.53
CA ILE A 834 -40.06 -12.70 19.26
C ILE A 834 -39.41 -14.08 19.49
N VAL A 835 -38.40 -14.17 20.37
CA VAL A 835 -37.77 -15.46 20.75
C VAL A 835 -38.81 -16.42 21.31
N VAL A 836 -39.59 -15.96 22.30
CA VAL A 836 -40.62 -16.76 22.95
C VAL A 836 -41.71 -17.15 21.95
N ALA A 837 -42.14 -16.22 21.08
CA ALA A 837 -43.13 -16.52 20.04
C ALA A 837 -42.63 -17.53 19.00
N ALA A 838 -41.35 -17.46 18.61
CA ALA A 838 -40.74 -18.42 17.68
C ALA A 838 -40.55 -19.80 18.33
N GLN A 839 -40.14 -19.87 19.60
CA GLN A 839 -40.06 -21.12 20.35
C GLN A 839 -41.45 -21.76 20.52
N ALA A 840 -42.46 -20.97 20.94
CA ALA A 840 -43.82 -21.46 21.05
C ALA A 840 -44.41 -21.94 19.71
N LEU A 841 -44.00 -21.33 18.59
CA LEU A 841 -44.37 -21.79 17.24
C LEU A 841 -43.75 -23.16 16.91
N ILE A 842 -42.49 -23.37 17.29
CA ILE A 842 -41.76 -24.64 17.09
C ILE A 842 -42.36 -25.75 17.97
N ASP A 843 -42.66 -25.43 19.23
CA ASP A 843 -43.17 -26.38 20.23
C ASP A 843 -44.68 -26.66 20.09
N GLY A 844 -45.40 -25.86 19.28
CA GLY A 844 -46.84 -25.99 19.03
C GLY A 844 -47.75 -25.38 20.09
N SER A 845 -47.20 -24.62 21.04
CA SER A 845 -47.94 -23.86 22.05
C SER A 845 -48.26 -22.41 21.62
N GLY A 846 -47.84 -22.00 20.42
CA GLY A 846 -47.84 -20.62 19.93
C GLY A 846 -49.17 -20.05 19.44
N ILE A 847 -50.26 -20.16 20.21
CA ILE A 847 -51.60 -19.64 19.84
C ILE A 847 -51.57 -18.11 19.65
N SER A 848 -50.75 -17.39 20.42
CA SER A 848 -50.58 -15.93 20.31
C SER A 848 -49.42 -15.50 19.41
N SER A 849 -48.63 -16.43 18.86
CA SER A 849 -47.41 -16.10 18.09
C SER A 849 -47.71 -15.25 16.86
N SER A 850 -48.84 -15.49 16.17
CA SER A 850 -49.26 -14.66 15.04
C SER A 850 -49.48 -13.19 15.43
N LYS A 851 -50.11 -12.92 16.58
CA LYS A 851 -50.36 -11.55 17.05
C LYS A 851 -49.04 -10.85 17.38
N THR A 852 -48.14 -11.54 18.08
CA THR A 852 -46.81 -11.00 18.40
C THR A 852 -46.03 -10.68 17.14
N PHE A 853 -45.99 -11.58 16.15
CA PHE A 853 -45.32 -11.31 14.88
C PHE A 853 -45.93 -10.12 14.12
N ALA A 854 -47.25 -9.99 14.13
CA ALA A 854 -47.92 -8.86 13.51
C ALA A 854 -47.58 -7.52 14.18
N ASP A 855 -47.55 -7.46 15.51
CA ASP A 855 -47.18 -6.27 16.28
C ASP A 855 -45.73 -5.81 16.00
N TYR A 856 -44.81 -6.75 15.76
CA TYR A 856 -43.43 -6.46 15.33
C TYR A 856 -43.27 -6.26 13.82
N GLY A 857 -44.37 -6.27 13.05
CA GLY A 857 -44.38 -6.05 11.61
C GLY A 857 -43.80 -7.18 10.78
N ILE A 858 -43.74 -8.41 11.30
CA ILE A 858 -43.31 -9.61 10.57
C ILE A 858 -44.48 -10.09 9.71
N LYS A 859 -44.30 -10.04 8.39
CA LYS A 859 -45.35 -10.37 7.40
C LYS A 859 -45.37 -11.86 7.05
N TYR A 860 -44.20 -12.48 6.98
CA TYR A 860 -44.07 -13.90 6.60
C TYR A 860 -43.26 -14.71 7.59
N VAL A 861 -43.58 -16.00 7.67
CA VAL A 861 -42.77 -17.04 8.29
C VAL A 861 -42.34 -18.01 7.19
N PHE A 862 -41.04 -18.26 7.07
CA PHE A 862 -40.45 -19.18 6.10
C PHE A 862 -39.71 -20.29 6.82
N VAL A 863 -40.05 -21.55 6.51
CA VAL A 863 -39.36 -22.73 7.03
C VAL A 863 -38.53 -23.36 5.91
N LYS A 864 -37.21 -23.37 6.08
CA LYS A 864 -36.24 -23.89 5.09
C LYS A 864 -36.09 -25.41 5.18
N LEU A 865 -36.16 -26.11 4.05
CA LEU A 865 -35.90 -27.55 3.97
C LEU A 865 -34.39 -27.89 3.98
N PRO A 866 -33.96 -29.03 4.53
CA PRO A 866 -34.79 -30.08 5.17
C PRO A 866 -35.23 -29.69 6.59
N PHE A 867 -36.53 -29.79 6.84
CA PHE A 867 -37.16 -29.46 8.12
C PHE A 867 -38.11 -30.58 8.56
N ASP A 868 -38.39 -30.68 9.86
CA ASP A 868 -39.31 -31.70 10.37
C ASP A 868 -40.75 -31.42 9.87
N ARG A 869 -41.37 -32.43 9.26
CA ARG A 869 -42.75 -32.37 8.77
C ARG A 869 -43.75 -32.14 9.91
N ASN A 870 -43.39 -32.51 11.14
CA ASN A 870 -44.23 -32.28 12.31
C ASN A 870 -44.44 -30.78 12.56
N ILE A 871 -43.38 -29.97 12.50
CA ILE A 871 -43.50 -28.52 12.73
C ILE A 871 -44.32 -27.84 11.63
N ILE A 872 -44.20 -28.30 10.38
CA ILE A 872 -45.04 -27.82 9.27
C ILE A 872 -46.53 -28.04 9.58
N ARG A 873 -46.90 -29.24 10.08
CA ARG A 873 -48.28 -29.55 10.49
C ARG A 873 -48.72 -28.72 11.70
N THR A 874 -47.82 -28.48 12.65
CA THR A 874 -48.07 -27.63 13.81
C THR A 874 -48.40 -26.21 13.38
N ILE A 875 -47.61 -25.60 12.49
CA ILE A 875 -47.86 -24.24 12.00
C ILE A 875 -49.18 -24.17 11.20
N ASP A 876 -49.50 -25.20 10.41
CA ASP A 876 -50.78 -25.27 9.69
C ASP A 876 -51.99 -25.39 10.63
N GLY A 877 -51.83 -26.07 11.77
CA GLY A 877 -52.87 -26.25 12.78
C GLY A 877 -53.04 -25.07 13.73
N LEU A 878 -52.03 -24.20 13.83
CA LEU A 878 -52.09 -22.98 14.63
C LEU A 878 -52.89 -21.89 13.89
N GLY A 879 -53.88 -21.32 14.55
CA GLY A 879 -54.65 -20.20 14.02
C GLY A 879 -53.77 -18.95 13.80
N GLY A 880 -54.06 -18.18 12.74
CA GLY A 880 -53.37 -16.92 12.44
C GLY A 880 -52.25 -17.00 11.39
N PHE A 881 -51.96 -18.19 10.83
CA PHE A 881 -51.03 -18.34 9.71
C PHE A 881 -51.75 -18.85 8.46
N THR A 882 -51.53 -18.22 7.31
CA THR A 882 -52.09 -18.66 6.02
C THR A 882 -50.96 -19.11 5.10
N ARG A 883 -50.98 -20.35 4.65
CA ARG A 883 -49.94 -20.86 3.75
C ARG A 883 -50.02 -20.16 2.39
N VAL A 884 -48.91 -19.58 1.95
CA VAL A 884 -48.82 -18.84 0.67
C VAL A 884 -48.11 -19.66 -0.40
N SER A 885 -47.09 -20.44 -0.01
CA SER A 885 -46.28 -21.20 -0.97
C SER A 885 -45.61 -22.41 -0.30
N ALA A 886 -45.44 -23.48 -1.07
CA ALA A 886 -44.66 -24.66 -0.70
C ALA A 886 -43.80 -25.05 -1.90
N THR A 887 -42.48 -24.91 -1.78
CA THR A 887 -41.51 -25.14 -2.85
C THR A 887 -40.43 -26.13 -2.41
N SER A 888 -39.55 -26.53 -3.32
CA SER A 888 -38.39 -27.37 -2.99
C SER A 888 -37.40 -26.70 -2.04
N THR A 889 -37.43 -25.37 -1.89
CA THR A 889 -36.58 -24.62 -0.95
C THR A 889 -37.20 -24.52 0.45
N GLY A 890 -38.53 -24.53 0.56
CA GLY A 890 -39.24 -24.45 1.84
C GLY A 890 -40.72 -24.07 1.72
N VAL A 891 -41.35 -23.87 2.88
CA VAL A 891 -42.78 -23.49 2.99
C VAL A 891 -42.89 -22.09 3.60
N VAL A 892 -43.79 -21.27 3.06
CA VAL A 892 -44.03 -19.88 3.47
C VAL A 892 -45.47 -19.71 3.96
N TRP A 893 -45.62 -19.08 5.11
CA TRP A 893 -46.90 -18.65 5.67
C TRP A 893 -46.93 -17.12 5.79
N ARG A 894 -48.11 -16.52 5.57
CA ARG A 894 -48.40 -15.12 5.85
C ARG A 894 -49.08 -15.01 7.20
N VAL A 895 -48.58 -14.07 8.01
CA VAL A 895 -49.11 -13.76 9.34
C VAL A 895 -50.42 -12.99 9.22
N ALA A 896 -51.44 -13.39 9.98
CA ALA A 896 -52.72 -12.70 10.03
C ALA A 896 -52.60 -11.39 10.82
N GLY A 897 -53.09 -10.29 10.25
CA GLY A 897 -53.05 -8.94 10.84
C GLY A 897 -52.48 -7.87 9.90
N VAL A 898 -52.55 -6.62 10.33
CA VAL A 898 -51.90 -5.48 9.64
C VAL A 898 -50.41 -5.55 9.95
N THR A 899 -49.61 -5.88 8.95
CA THR A 899 -48.17 -6.09 9.06
C THR A 899 -47.40 -5.16 8.14
N GLY A 900 -46.27 -4.65 8.60
CA GLY A 900 -45.40 -3.77 7.84
C GLY A 900 -44.55 -2.88 8.74
N ARG A 901 -43.81 -1.95 8.11
CA ARG A 901 -42.82 -1.11 8.81
C ARG A 901 -43.46 0.07 9.54
N LEU A 902 -44.41 0.75 8.90
CA LEU A 902 -45.06 1.95 9.42
C LEU A 902 -46.56 1.71 9.54
N ILE A 903 -47.08 1.66 10.77
CA ILE A 903 -48.48 1.36 11.06
C ILE A 903 -49.12 2.59 11.68
N PHE A 904 -50.21 3.07 11.09
CA PHE A 904 -51.03 4.13 11.66
C PHE A 904 -52.14 3.52 12.53
N VAL A 905 -52.36 4.10 13.70
CA VAL A 905 -53.44 3.73 14.62
C VAL A 905 -54.32 4.96 14.83
N SER A 906 -55.53 4.94 14.27
CA SER A 906 -56.53 5.99 14.47
C SER A 906 -56.93 6.08 15.96
N LYS A 907 -57.54 7.19 16.38
CA LYS A 907 -58.14 7.33 17.72
C LYS A 907 -59.16 6.22 18.04
N ASP A 908 -59.82 5.68 17.02
CA ASP A 908 -60.79 4.58 17.14
C ASP A 908 -60.14 3.18 17.24
N GLY A 909 -58.80 3.11 17.24
CA GLY A 909 -58.06 1.85 17.35
C GLY A 909 -57.89 1.07 16.04
N VAL A 910 -58.42 1.58 14.92
CA VAL A 910 -58.22 1.00 13.59
C VAL A 910 -56.75 1.12 13.18
N ARG A 911 -56.16 0.00 12.74
CA ARG A 911 -54.77 -0.07 12.27
C ARG A 911 -54.72 -0.06 10.75
N GLU A 912 -53.92 0.83 10.17
CA GLU A 912 -53.70 0.94 8.72
C GLU A 912 -52.21 0.89 8.41
N LEU A 913 -51.86 0.29 7.27
CA LEU A 913 -50.48 0.25 6.78
C LEU A 913 -50.20 1.53 5.98
N LEU A 914 -49.19 2.28 6.40
CA LEU A 914 -48.70 3.42 5.64
C LEU A 914 -47.58 2.99 4.70
N ASP A 915 -47.46 3.68 3.56
CA ASP A 915 -46.32 3.49 2.66
C ASP A 915 -45.02 3.83 3.39
N SER A 916 -44.04 2.95 3.23
CA SER A 916 -42.75 3.03 3.92
C SER A 916 -41.64 2.73 2.92
N GLY A 917 -40.71 3.66 2.73
CA GLY A 917 -39.48 3.36 2.00
C GLY A 917 -38.48 2.54 2.82
N GLU A 918 -37.27 2.34 2.28
CA GLU A 918 -36.23 1.52 2.93
C GLU A 918 -35.76 2.10 4.28
N VAL A 919 -35.40 3.39 4.33
CA VAL A 919 -34.92 4.04 5.57
C VAL A 919 -35.83 5.20 5.96
N GLY A 920 -36.09 6.13 5.04
CA GLY A 920 -37.09 7.19 5.20
C GLY A 920 -38.38 6.88 4.46
N ALA A 921 -39.44 7.63 4.77
CA ALA A 921 -40.72 7.54 4.09
C ALA A 921 -41.40 8.91 4.07
N ARG A 922 -42.15 9.22 3.03
CA ARG A 922 -43.09 10.36 2.99
C ARG A 922 -44.47 9.82 2.71
N THR A 923 -45.41 10.11 3.59
CA THR A 923 -46.78 9.59 3.51
C THR A 923 -47.74 10.59 4.14
N THR A 924 -49.03 10.47 3.86
CA THR A 924 -50.05 11.38 4.38
C THR A 924 -50.92 10.68 5.40
N VAL A 925 -51.15 11.32 6.54
CA VAL A 925 -52.09 10.85 7.55
C VAL A 925 -53.35 11.70 7.50
N THR A 926 -54.50 11.05 7.35
CA THR A 926 -55.80 11.70 7.12
C THR A 926 -56.52 12.10 8.41
N THR A 927 -56.22 11.44 9.55
CA THR A 927 -56.84 11.73 10.85
C THR A 927 -55.80 11.85 11.97
N PRO A 928 -56.08 12.58 13.07
CA PRO A 928 -55.22 12.56 14.24
C PRO A 928 -55.13 11.15 14.84
N GLY A 929 -53.92 10.69 15.16
CA GLY A 929 -53.70 9.33 15.64
C GLY A 929 -52.25 9.07 16.05
N ARG A 930 -51.88 7.81 16.18
CA ARG A 930 -50.53 7.38 16.56
C ARG A 930 -49.86 6.63 15.42
N VAL A 931 -48.63 6.98 15.10
CA VAL A 931 -47.79 6.31 14.11
C VAL A 931 -46.81 5.40 14.85
N LEU A 932 -46.96 4.09 14.66
CA LEU A 932 -46.07 3.06 15.18
C LEU A 932 -45.03 2.69 14.11
N LEU A 933 -43.76 2.79 14.45
CA LEU A 933 -42.67 2.28 13.64
C LEU A 933 -42.23 0.93 14.23
N THR A 934 -42.33 -0.14 13.45
CA THR A 934 -42.03 -1.50 13.93
C THR A 934 -40.52 -1.81 13.97
N GLU A 935 -39.66 -0.81 14.09
CA GLU A 935 -38.20 -0.96 14.14
C GLU A 935 -37.67 -0.93 15.58
N SER A 936 -36.42 -1.34 15.79
CA SER A 936 -35.77 -1.18 17.09
C SER A 936 -35.73 0.29 17.49
N PHE A 937 -35.92 0.56 18.77
CA PHE A 937 -35.96 1.93 19.26
C PHE A 937 -34.58 2.59 19.18
N ASP A 938 -34.51 3.74 18.50
CA ASP A 938 -33.33 4.58 18.43
C ASP A 938 -33.68 6.06 18.68
N ARG A 939 -32.74 6.80 19.30
CA ARG A 939 -32.93 8.22 19.62
C ARG A 939 -32.86 9.13 18.39
N SER A 940 -32.42 8.63 17.26
CA SER A 940 -32.21 9.35 16.01
C SER A 940 -33.43 9.26 15.07
N TRP A 941 -34.39 8.38 15.36
CA TRP A 941 -35.67 8.36 14.65
C TRP A 941 -36.47 9.62 14.92
N GLN A 942 -36.88 10.29 13.83
CA GLN A 942 -37.69 11.50 13.85
C GLN A 942 -38.80 11.38 12.81
N ILE A 943 -39.97 11.88 13.17
CA ILE A 943 -41.08 12.07 12.25
C ILE A 943 -41.39 13.55 12.21
N LEU A 944 -41.42 14.13 11.00
CA LEU A 944 -41.81 15.51 10.76
C LEU A 944 -43.24 15.51 10.18
N ALA A 945 -44.20 16.10 10.88
CA ALA A 945 -45.55 16.33 10.38
C ALA A 945 -45.71 17.81 10.00
N ASN A 946 -46.02 18.09 8.73
CA ASN A 946 -46.11 19.45 8.18
C ASN A 946 -44.89 20.34 8.51
N GLY A 947 -43.69 19.73 8.57
CA GLY A 947 -42.44 20.41 8.90
C GLY A 947 -42.09 20.51 10.40
N TYR A 948 -43.00 20.13 11.30
CA TYR A 948 -42.76 20.12 12.75
C TYR A 948 -42.45 18.73 13.27
N ARG A 949 -41.51 18.63 14.21
CA ARG A 949 -41.10 17.35 14.80
C ARG A 949 -42.16 16.84 15.77
N LEU A 950 -42.59 15.59 15.57
CA LEU A 950 -43.50 14.90 16.48
C LEU A 950 -42.76 14.38 17.73
N ASP A 951 -43.49 14.32 18.84
CA ASP A 951 -43.01 13.71 20.07
C ASP A 951 -42.89 12.19 19.91
N ARG A 952 -41.80 11.64 20.44
CA ARG A 952 -41.48 10.22 20.37
C ARG A 952 -41.64 9.57 21.73
N GLU A 953 -42.46 8.54 21.78
CA GLU A 953 -42.72 7.70 22.94
C GLU A 953 -42.28 6.25 22.67
N ARG A 954 -42.30 5.42 23.72
CA ARG A 954 -42.14 3.96 23.61
C ARG A 954 -43.48 3.30 23.89
N ASN A 955 -43.89 2.37 23.04
CA ASN A 955 -45.05 1.52 23.35
C ASN A 955 -44.70 0.44 24.39
N GLU A 956 -45.70 -0.31 24.85
CA GLU A 956 -45.54 -1.43 25.81
C GLU A 956 -44.55 -2.51 25.36
N GLN A 957 -44.35 -2.63 24.04
CA GLN A 957 -43.47 -3.60 23.39
C GLN A 957 -42.06 -3.03 23.10
N GLY A 958 -41.80 -1.79 23.56
CA GLY A 958 -40.52 -1.10 23.40
C GLY A 958 -40.26 -0.49 22.01
N LEU A 959 -41.25 -0.46 21.11
CA LEU A 959 -41.18 0.10 19.77
C LEU A 959 -41.40 1.64 19.77
N PRO A 960 -40.79 2.37 18.83
CA PRO A 960 -40.98 3.81 18.69
C PRO A 960 -42.41 4.17 18.22
N LEU A 961 -43.05 5.06 18.99
CA LEU A 961 -44.40 5.56 18.77
C LEU A 961 -44.36 7.08 18.62
N PHE A 962 -45.10 7.62 17.66
CA PHE A 962 -45.19 9.06 17.42
C PHE A 962 -46.65 9.51 17.42
N THR A 963 -46.95 10.63 18.09
CA THR A 963 -48.32 11.17 18.21
C THR A 963 -48.54 12.26 17.16
N ALA A 964 -49.43 12.02 16.20
CA ALA A 964 -49.82 13.00 15.20
C ALA A 964 -51.13 13.68 15.62
N THR A 965 -51.07 14.97 15.94
CA THR A 965 -52.22 15.76 16.42
C THR A 965 -53.07 16.35 15.29
N GLN A 966 -52.52 16.48 14.09
CA GLN A 966 -53.17 17.04 12.90
C GLN A 966 -53.00 16.10 11.71
N SER A 967 -53.96 16.15 10.77
CA SER A 967 -53.83 15.52 9.46
C SER A 967 -52.80 16.27 8.61
N GLY A 968 -52.00 15.56 7.82
CA GLY A 968 -50.98 16.20 6.99
C GLY A 968 -49.93 15.25 6.44
N GLU A 969 -48.94 15.82 5.76
CA GLU A 969 -47.79 15.07 5.25
C GLU A 969 -46.83 14.76 6.41
N ILE A 970 -46.40 13.51 6.46
CA ILE A 970 -45.49 12.96 7.45
C ILE A 970 -44.23 12.46 6.75
N SER A 971 -43.07 12.93 7.20
CA SER A 971 -41.75 12.48 6.74
C SER A 971 -41.00 11.74 7.86
N LEU A 972 -40.74 10.45 7.68
CA LEU A 972 -39.89 9.63 8.54
C LEU A 972 -38.42 9.79 8.14
N ILE A 973 -37.56 10.14 9.10
CA ILE A 973 -36.12 10.34 8.90
C ILE A 973 -35.35 9.69 10.05
N HIS A 974 -34.19 9.11 9.75
CA HIS A 974 -33.19 8.72 10.75
C HIS A 974 -32.04 9.72 10.72
N ASP A 975 -31.83 10.45 11.82
CA ASP A 975 -30.76 11.45 11.91
C ASP A 975 -29.37 10.81 11.98
N GLY A 976 -28.63 10.88 10.88
CA GLY A 976 -27.26 10.36 10.78
C GLY A 976 -26.15 11.31 11.28
N THR A 977 -26.46 12.41 11.97
CA THR A 977 -25.45 13.43 12.34
C THR A 977 -24.31 12.86 13.18
N ILE A 978 -24.62 12.02 14.18
CA ILE A 978 -23.61 11.37 15.02
C ILE A 978 -22.74 10.42 14.18
N ARG A 979 -23.34 9.66 13.26
CA ARG A 979 -22.59 8.76 12.36
C ARG A 979 -21.63 9.55 11.47
N ARG A 980 -22.07 10.67 10.88
CA ARG A 980 -21.22 11.55 10.07
C ARG A 980 -20.06 12.16 10.87
N ALA A 981 -20.30 12.53 12.13
CA ALA A 981 -19.25 13.02 13.02
C ALA A 981 -18.18 11.95 13.27
N TRP A 982 -18.59 10.71 13.57
CA TRP A 982 -17.68 9.58 13.71
C TRP A 982 -16.87 9.29 12.45
N LEU A 983 -17.53 9.26 11.28
CA LEU A 983 -16.84 9.07 10.00
C LEU A 983 -15.81 10.19 9.72
N SER A 984 -16.15 11.44 10.05
CA SER A 984 -15.23 12.57 9.91
C SER A 984 -14.01 12.42 10.84
N PHE A 985 -14.24 12.01 12.08
CA PHE A 985 -13.19 11.72 13.05
C PHE A 985 -12.29 10.57 12.61
N GLU A 986 -12.87 9.50 12.07
CA GLU A 986 -12.13 8.35 11.52
C GLU A 986 -11.25 8.78 10.33
N VAL A 987 -11.78 9.55 9.39
CA VAL A 987 -11.00 10.09 8.26
C VAL A 987 -9.84 10.97 8.74
N ILE A 988 -10.06 11.85 9.71
CA ILE A 988 -9.02 12.72 10.26
C ILE A 988 -7.93 11.90 10.95
N THR A 989 -8.31 10.95 11.81
CA THR A 989 -7.35 10.13 12.56
C THR A 989 -6.55 9.20 11.67
N TRP A 990 -7.17 8.55 10.68
CA TRP A 990 -6.46 7.74 9.69
C TRP A 990 -5.49 8.58 8.86
N THR A 991 -5.92 9.77 8.41
CA THR A 991 -5.04 10.68 7.66
C THR A 991 -3.83 11.10 8.48
N LEU A 992 -4.04 11.46 9.75
CA LEU A 992 -2.95 11.83 10.67
C LEU A 992 -1.94 10.68 10.85
N VAL A 993 -2.41 9.46 11.15
CA VAL A 993 -1.53 8.31 11.37
C VAL A 993 -0.79 7.90 10.09
N LEU A 994 -1.45 7.94 8.93
CA LEU A 994 -0.80 7.69 7.64
C LEU A 994 0.32 8.69 7.37
N VAL A 995 0.09 9.98 7.63
CA VAL A 995 1.11 11.02 7.51
C VAL A 995 2.26 10.76 8.49
N LEU A 996 1.98 10.43 9.75
CA LEU A 996 3.02 10.17 10.75
C LEU A 996 3.85 8.90 10.42
N ALA A 997 3.23 7.88 9.83
CA ALA A 997 3.90 6.66 9.37
C ALA A 997 4.68 6.83 8.05
N ALA A 998 4.30 7.80 7.21
CA ALA A 998 4.94 8.02 5.91
C ALA A 998 6.43 8.40 6.04
N PRO A 999 7.30 7.92 5.12
CA PRO A 999 8.70 8.31 5.09
C PRO A 999 8.84 9.81 4.88
N ALA A 1000 9.69 10.45 5.69
CA ALA A 1000 10.11 11.82 5.44
C ALA A 1000 11.17 11.81 4.35
N GLY A 1001 10.93 12.53 3.26
CA GLY A 1001 11.96 12.89 2.29
C GLY A 1001 12.90 13.91 2.91
N ARG A 1002 14.18 13.84 2.52
CA ARG A 1002 15.18 14.85 2.86
C ARG A 1002 15.29 15.83 1.70
N ARG A 1003 15.60 17.09 1.97
CA ARG A 1003 15.99 18.02 0.90
C ARG A 1003 17.34 17.61 0.34
N LYS A 1004 17.63 17.92 -0.92
CA LYS A 1004 18.91 17.53 -1.54
C LYS A 1004 20.13 18.07 -0.79
N ARG A 1005 20.03 19.29 -0.26
CA ARG A 1005 21.07 19.91 0.60
C ARG A 1005 21.32 19.18 1.93
N GLU A 1006 20.36 18.38 2.41
CA GLU A 1006 20.45 17.64 3.67
C GLU A 1006 21.08 16.25 3.47
N ILE A 1007 21.24 15.79 2.23
CA ILE A 1007 21.91 14.53 1.90
C ILE A 1007 23.41 14.73 2.03
N SER A 1008 24.05 13.93 2.90
CA SER A 1008 25.49 14.03 3.14
C SER A 1008 26.29 13.75 1.86
N GLU A 1009 27.49 14.33 1.74
CA GLU A 1009 28.35 14.08 0.58
C GLU A 1009 28.71 12.59 0.43
N LYS A 1010 28.84 11.87 1.56
CA LYS A 1010 29.09 10.42 1.58
C LYS A 1010 27.90 9.57 1.11
N GLU A 1011 26.68 10.10 1.14
CA GLU A 1011 25.51 9.41 0.58
C GLU A 1011 25.32 9.73 -0.93
N LEU A 1012 26.05 10.72 -1.45
CA LEU A 1012 26.02 11.14 -2.86
C LEU A 1012 27.22 10.63 -3.66
N ALA A 1013 28.35 10.43 -2.99
CA ALA A 1013 29.44 9.58 -3.44
C ALA A 1013 29.01 8.12 -3.31
#